data_AF-W2MKF9-F1
#
_entry.id   AF-W2MKF9-F1
#
_cell.length_a   1.000
_cell.length_b   1.000
_cell.length_c   1.000
_cell.angle_alpha   90.00
_cell.angle_beta   90.00
_cell.angle_gamma   90.00
#
_symmetry.space_group_name_H-M   'P 1'
#
loop_
_entity.id
_entity.type
_entity.pdbx_description
1 polymer ?
#
loop_
_entity_poly.entity_id
_entity_poly.type
_entity_poly.pdbx_seq_one_letter_code
_entity_poly.pdbx_strand_id
1 'polypeptide(L)'
;MEALLAKASTLRSFLRRAAEERIANGDLTLEQNLSKVTNQDVVFALDHTFLIQSHTTGVDVLPRSPWSCGTSISHTELVHHVIERLLARKRAMNWEDANILTLGYREATPGAAGHRVTQSNGIVCYYPNTLVAALKKPLWGSLHELMGDDLVTHLLLNYTIFVQLKENPDSFIQLTGKSLRQQKRQTMSDSVDTTKRNVSINHVMYARSFRRDRVFASSHFLVKASKTGDPISRTEASRVLRSIFPDTAGQKRLSKRLINLIPTIQTMVSRFKACQVEELAKKIVPVNADFRKFMADNPDIKRKITERAADVKTSSQTMILPILRKSLEDGYLSQSDGVASSSERKRKRREGAIEMLSHVSVSSSKSPDEAVHNGKKHKNDTSQQHFNEVSDLTKLQQHKEDIKKLLAFATPKKKIYRLIRKFIVQVVPKEMWGDSDTKNWKCVKILLRKLIFSRKFDVFSLKKCADEFQVTKVKWMNVQHKGKYCPPNERVKCLELLQDLLWWMISSLVFPLLRNLLYITEAEGLANEIAFYQRPVWNVISALALSDLEGGILQPASIETLPSERQLATSRMRLLPKPNGIRPLMNLSTATDPTKVSVNRSMEAVHRVLIFEMERQPKLLGASVRNIDEIYKRLKPFFLQISQCPCCAERRRVCGDTPMAYCVTVDVERCFDTIRPRKLYQILKKAMKEDEYLIRKHWVGHQVAPVSSSTDSNESLPASSFFFKLERPACPSGELLGFDELAAQSKKKNSLLVDGVLYDYLTKTKALQLLKEHLSSNVVQMEGHEYVQRCGIPQGSVLSTTLCNMYYAHFERRVLRKRLPEVCDPAIVPVSCCQHEELLRYIDDFMFITTDLKRARRFFEVMYEGNEEYGCCVNVTKSQANFEVDSRSERTPSGFISWCGMLIDPKDLQVYVNYEKLSSSLLQSSIPFNETKTAQDIFVDKVISPIRQRWHALYFDPELLSDDSIRVNLFQMLLVAAHRFTILIDVLPFVNRDMNFFHNCMLRVLKKMTKGIHHNLKLGLDSACTKTREPRNRSKLTYEGMKEQVWTVGLFAFCLVIESKRGQVKGSSAGYGKEQCRWLEWQKLLDSIQVEREEFKVCAKCTQSTVPFSLEWLLQDRRNACVLKQYKQRGLA
;
A
#
# COMPACT_ATOMS: atom_id res chain seq x y z
N MET A 1 24.25 8.72 -4.22
CA MET A 1 24.84 9.97 -3.68
C MET A 1 26.03 10.39 -4.50
N GLU A 2 26.94 9.47 -4.79
CA GLU A 2 28.08 9.65 -5.69
C GLU A 2 27.75 10.38 -7.00
N ALA A 3 26.67 10.05 -7.71
CA ALA A 3 26.30 10.77 -8.95
C ALA A 3 25.87 12.24 -8.75
N LEU A 4 25.37 12.59 -7.56
CA LEU A 4 25.01 13.97 -7.19
C LEU A 4 26.27 14.72 -6.71
N LEU A 5 27.12 14.05 -5.92
CA LEU A 5 28.42 14.59 -5.49
C LEU A 5 29.41 14.75 -6.66
N ALA A 6 29.34 13.92 -7.70
CA ALA A 6 30.15 14.05 -8.91
C ALA A 6 29.90 15.36 -9.67
N LYS A 7 28.77 16.01 -9.42
CA LYS A 7 28.42 17.33 -9.98
C LYS A 7 28.62 18.47 -8.97
N ALA A 8 29.06 18.16 -7.76
CA ALA A 8 29.25 19.13 -6.68
C ALA A 8 30.74 19.46 -6.53
N SER A 9 31.07 20.69 -6.18
CA SER A 9 32.38 21.06 -5.67
C SER A 9 32.36 21.09 -4.15
N THR A 10 33.46 20.72 -3.49
CA THR A 10 33.60 20.98 -2.06
C THR A 10 33.72 22.48 -1.82
N LEU A 11 33.37 22.94 -0.62
CA LEU A 11 33.55 24.33 -0.23
C LEU A 11 35.02 24.75 -0.36
N ARG A 12 35.96 23.88 0.01
CA ARG A 12 37.41 24.11 -0.21
C ARG A 12 37.75 24.33 -1.68
N SER A 13 37.26 23.48 -2.59
CA SER A 13 37.54 23.60 -4.01
C SER A 13 36.96 24.89 -4.60
N PHE A 14 35.77 25.29 -4.15
CA PHE A 14 35.16 26.56 -4.53
C PHE A 14 36.00 27.76 -4.05
N LEU A 15 36.45 27.75 -2.79
CA LEU A 15 37.25 28.84 -2.22
C LEU A 15 38.65 28.93 -2.83
N ARG A 16 39.28 27.81 -3.20
CA ARG A 16 40.55 27.83 -3.96
C ARG A 16 40.40 28.50 -5.33
N ARG A 17 39.32 28.18 -6.05
CA ARG A 17 39.02 28.84 -7.33
C ARG A 17 38.76 30.35 -7.14
N ALA A 18 38.06 30.72 -6.07
CA ALA A 18 37.83 32.11 -5.71
C ALA A 18 39.16 32.83 -5.37
N ALA A 19 40.08 32.16 -4.68
CA ALA A 19 41.40 32.69 -4.36
C ALA A 19 42.26 32.87 -5.62
N GLU A 20 42.27 31.91 -6.55
CA GLU A 20 42.97 32.00 -7.84
C GLU A 20 42.53 33.24 -8.64
N GLU A 21 41.22 33.54 -8.70
CA GLU A 21 40.69 34.74 -9.37
C GLU A 21 41.13 36.03 -8.66
N ARG A 22 41.19 36.04 -7.32
CA ARG A 22 41.65 37.21 -6.55
C ARG A 22 43.15 37.44 -6.68
N ILE A 23 43.95 36.37 -6.70
CA ILE A 23 45.40 36.44 -6.94
C ILE A 23 45.67 37.06 -8.31
N ALA A 24 44.92 36.65 -9.34
CA ALA A 24 45.02 37.24 -10.68
C ALA A 24 44.68 38.75 -10.70
N ASN A 25 43.90 39.22 -9.73
CA ASN A 25 43.53 40.63 -9.53
C ASN A 25 44.38 41.33 -8.45
N GLY A 26 45.46 40.71 -7.96
CA GLY A 26 46.42 41.31 -7.01
C GLY A 26 46.06 41.19 -5.52
N ASP A 27 45.05 40.40 -5.14
CA ASP A 27 44.62 40.23 -3.74
C ASP A 27 44.92 38.82 -3.21
N LEU A 28 45.78 38.72 -2.19
CA LEU A 28 46.20 37.47 -1.54
C LEU A 28 45.40 37.13 -0.26
N THR A 29 44.45 37.98 0.14
CA THR A 29 43.78 37.88 1.45
C THR A 29 43.09 36.53 1.67
N LEU A 30 42.34 36.04 0.69
CA LEU A 30 41.61 34.76 0.81
C LEU A 30 42.54 33.55 0.94
N GLU A 31 43.65 33.53 0.19
CA GLU A 31 44.64 32.44 0.25
C GLU A 31 45.40 32.44 1.59
N GLN A 32 45.74 33.62 2.09
CA GLN A 32 46.32 33.78 3.43
C GLN A 32 45.34 33.36 4.53
N ASN A 33 44.06 33.68 4.38
CA ASN A 33 43.02 33.26 5.32
C ASN A 33 42.86 31.73 5.32
N LEU A 34 42.84 31.09 4.14
CA LEU A 34 42.71 29.64 3.99
C LEU A 34 43.90 28.87 4.57
N SER A 35 45.12 29.40 4.44
CA SER A 35 46.35 28.78 4.98
C SER A 35 46.48 28.91 6.51
N LYS A 36 45.80 29.88 7.12
CA LYS A 36 45.81 30.11 8.59
C LYS A 36 44.76 29.31 9.36
N VAL A 37 43.90 28.53 8.69
CA VAL A 37 42.84 27.76 9.36
C VAL A 37 43.41 26.59 10.16
N THR A 38 43.36 26.68 11.49
CA THR A 38 43.79 25.61 12.42
C THR A 38 42.63 24.88 13.10
N ASN A 39 41.42 25.45 13.07
CA ASN A 39 40.24 24.87 13.70
C ASN A 39 39.76 23.62 12.94
N GLN A 40 39.78 22.46 13.60
CA GLN A 40 39.39 21.17 13.01
C GLN A 40 37.94 21.14 12.50
N ASP A 41 37.02 21.87 13.13
CA ASP A 41 35.63 21.94 12.71
C ASP A 41 35.46 22.74 11.41
N VAL A 42 36.24 23.82 11.27
CA VAL A 42 36.29 24.62 10.04
C VAL A 42 36.92 23.80 8.91
N VAL A 43 38.03 23.10 9.18
CA VAL A 43 38.66 22.18 8.22
C VAL A 43 37.65 21.11 7.77
N PHE A 44 36.95 20.48 8.70
CA PHE A 44 35.92 19.49 8.37
C PHE A 44 34.83 20.11 7.48
N ALA A 45 34.32 21.29 7.83
CA ALA A 45 33.29 21.98 7.06
C ALA A 45 33.75 22.34 5.64
N LEU A 46 35.01 22.75 5.45
CA LEU A 46 35.59 23.04 4.14
C LEU A 46 35.61 21.80 3.23
N ASP A 47 35.92 20.63 3.78
CA ASP A 47 36.07 19.39 3.02
C ASP A 47 34.77 18.61 2.85
N HIS A 48 33.83 18.75 3.79
CA HIS A 48 32.62 17.94 3.84
C HIS A 48 31.32 18.76 3.66
N THR A 49 31.46 20.00 3.15
CA THR A 49 30.36 20.81 2.61
C THR A 49 30.42 20.81 1.09
N PHE A 50 29.32 20.41 0.46
CA PHE A 50 29.21 20.23 -0.99
C PHE A 50 28.26 21.25 -1.60
N LEU A 51 28.70 21.86 -2.69
CA LEU A 51 28.04 22.97 -3.37
C LEU A 51 27.58 22.52 -4.76
N ILE A 52 26.29 22.71 -5.06
CA ILE A 52 25.71 22.51 -6.38
C ILE A 52 25.13 23.83 -6.87
N GLN A 53 25.62 24.34 -7.99
CA GLN A 53 25.11 25.57 -8.59
C GLN A 53 23.68 25.34 -9.09
N SER A 54 22.75 26.22 -8.71
CA SER A 54 21.39 26.15 -9.24
C SER A 54 21.40 26.57 -10.72
N HIS A 55 20.73 25.80 -11.60
CA HIS A 55 20.68 26.01 -13.06
C HIS A 55 19.87 27.26 -13.47
N THR A 56 20.23 28.42 -12.93
CA THR A 56 19.76 29.73 -13.41
C THR A 56 20.70 30.18 -14.53
N THR A 57 20.18 30.22 -15.75
CA THR A 57 20.90 30.72 -16.94
C THR A 57 21.41 32.14 -16.68
N GLY A 58 22.73 32.36 -16.80
CA GLY A 58 23.35 33.69 -16.68
C GLY A 58 23.87 34.10 -15.29
N VAL A 59 23.97 33.16 -14.34
CA VAL A 59 24.64 33.42 -13.04
C VAL A 59 26.07 32.86 -13.08
N ASP A 60 27.05 33.75 -12.88
CA ASP A 60 28.47 33.39 -12.83
C ASP A 60 28.78 32.47 -11.64
N VAL A 61 29.85 31.67 -11.78
CA VAL A 61 30.28 30.74 -10.73
C VAL A 61 30.68 31.50 -9.46
N LEU A 62 31.32 32.65 -9.61
CA LEU A 62 31.76 33.56 -8.55
C LEU A 62 30.97 34.88 -8.60
N PRO A 63 30.99 35.71 -7.53
CA PRO A 63 30.35 37.02 -7.56
C PRO A 63 30.94 37.91 -8.67
N ARG A 64 30.15 38.86 -9.17
CA ARG A 64 30.65 39.83 -10.17
C ARG A 64 31.69 40.76 -9.52
N SER A 65 32.86 40.87 -10.12
CA SER A 65 33.92 41.78 -9.67
C SER A 65 33.48 43.25 -9.75
N PRO A 66 33.89 44.12 -8.80
CA PRO A 66 34.73 43.83 -7.64
C PRO A 66 33.94 43.26 -6.45
N TRP A 67 34.48 42.22 -5.82
CA TRP A 67 34.01 41.66 -4.55
C TRP A 67 35.17 41.52 -3.57
N SER A 68 34.90 41.52 -2.25
CA SER A 68 35.93 41.51 -1.21
C SER A 68 35.73 40.39 -0.19
N CYS A 69 36.80 40.05 0.55
CA CYS A 69 36.73 39.16 1.72
C CYS A 69 36.47 39.94 3.03
N GLY A 70 36.02 41.20 2.92
CA GLY A 70 35.72 42.04 4.09
C GLY A 70 34.41 41.64 4.77
N THR A 71 34.36 41.83 6.09
CA THR A 71 33.15 41.65 6.91
C THR A 71 32.69 43.01 7.42
N SER A 72 31.55 43.49 6.90
CA SER A 72 30.96 44.78 7.27
C SER A 72 29.76 44.64 8.19
N ILE A 73 29.11 43.48 8.18
CA ILE A 73 27.92 43.15 8.98
C ILE A 73 28.12 41.85 9.75
N SER A 74 27.32 41.65 10.80
CA SER A 74 27.35 40.38 11.53
C SER A 74 26.81 39.23 10.68
N HIS A 75 27.29 38.01 10.89
CA HIS A 75 26.79 36.82 10.18
C HIS A 75 25.27 36.63 10.31
N THR A 76 24.72 36.93 11.50
CA THR A 76 23.27 36.85 11.75
C THR A 76 22.49 37.84 10.87
N GLU A 77 22.99 39.06 10.75
CA GLU A 77 22.42 40.11 9.91
C GLU A 77 22.54 39.78 8.42
N LEU A 78 23.67 39.22 7.98
CA LEU A 78 23.86 38.73 6.61
C LEU A 78 22.83 37.67 6.24
N VAL A 79 22.61 36.67 7.10
CA VAL A 79 21.60 35.63 6.87
C VAL A 79 20.20 36.22 6.72
N HIS A 80 19.84 37.24 7.51
CA HIS A 80 18.57 37.94 7.36
C HIS A 80 18.46 38.69 6.03
N HIS A 81 19.51 39.41 5.62
CA HIS A 81 19.56 40.10 4.32
C HIS A 81 19.41 39.13 3.15
N VAL A 82 20.03 37.94 3.24
CA VAL A 82 19.86 36.89 2.23
C VAL A 82 18.42 36.40 2.17
N ILE A 83 17.78 36.14 3.32
CA ILE A 83 16.37 35.71 3.36
C ILE A 83 15.46 36.77 2.74
N GLU A 84 15.70 38.06 3.04
CA GLU A 84 14.98 39.19 2.45
C GLU A 84 15.12 39.23 0.93
N ARG A 85 16.36 39.12 0.40
CA ARG A 85 16.62 39.04 -1.04
C ARG A 85 15.97 37.82 -1.69
N LEU A 86 15.97 36.66 -1.03
CA LEU A 86 15.31 35.44 -1.52
C LEU A 86 13.77 35.60 -1.55
N LEU A 87 13.18 36.29 -0.57
CA LEU A 87 11.76 36.61 -0.54
C LEU A 87 11.38 37.59 -1.66
N ALA A 88 12.21 38.58 -1.95
CA ALA A 88 12.00 39.48 -3.08
C ALA A 88 12.04 38.72 -4.43
N ARG A 89 13.01 37.80 -4.62
CA ARG A 89 13.11 36.92 -5.81
C ARG A 89 11.87 36.05 -6.01
N LYS A 90 11.17 35.69 -4.92
CA LYS A 90 9.95 34.86 -4.93
C LYS A 90 8.77 35.53 -5.65
N ARG A 91 8.75 36.86 -5.79
CA ARG A 91 7.69 37.57 -6.53
C ARG A 91 7.69 37.23 -8.04
N ALA A 92 8.82 36.75 -8.58
CA ALA A 92 8.99 36.43 -10.01
C ALA A 92 9.02 34.91 -10.33
N MET A 93 9.07 34.03 -9.32
CA MET A 93 9.18 32.58 -9.50
C MET A 93 8.03 31.82 -8.82
N ASN A 94 7.60 30.71 -9.42
CA ASN A 94 6.65 29.78 -8.83
C ASN A 94 7.05 29.44 -7.39
N TRP A 95 6.10 29.41 -6.45
CA TRP A 95 6.36 29.06 -5.04
C TRP A 95 6.99 27.66 -4.87
N GLU A 96 6.90 26.81 -5.90
CA GLU A 96 7.52 25.49 -5.99
C GLU A 96 9.03 25.53 -6.26
N ASP A 97 9.61 26.70 -6.54
CA ASP A 97 11.04 26.95 -6.75
C ASP A 97 11.71 27.69 -5.59
N ALA A 98 11.00 27.92 -4.48
CA ALA A 98 11.49 28.73 -3.36
C ALA A 98 12.65 28.04 -2.61
N ASN A 99 13.64 28.83 -2.21
CA ASN A 99 14.73 28.39 -1.35
C ASN A 99 14.20 28.02 0.05
N ILE A 100 14.66 26.91 0.62
CA ILE A 100 14.23 26.38 1.93
C ILE A 100 14.46 27.35 3.09
N LEU A 101 15.40 28.30 2.98
CA LEU A 101 15.63 29.34 3.99
C LEU A 101 14.45 30.32 4.11
N THR A 102 13.67 30.51 3.05
CA THR A 102 12.50 31.41 3.06
C THR A 102 11.27 30.82 3.77
N LEU A 103 11.30 29.51 4.09
CA LEU A 103 10.19 28.86 4.77
C LEU A 103 10.09 29.39 6.20
N GLY A 104 8.88 29.79 6.62
CA GLY A 104 8.61 30.38 7.93
C GLY A 104 8.67 31.91 7.98
N TYR A 105 9.26 32.56 6.96
CA TYR A 105 9.39 34.02 6.86
C TYR A 105 8.48 34.62 5.79
N ARG A 106 8.14 35.90 5.96
CA ARG A 106 7.47 36.75 4.95
C ARG A 106 8.00 38.17 5.04
N GLU A 107 7.75 38.95 4.00
CA GLU A 107 7.99 40.40 4.04
C GLU A 107 7.09 41.07 5.09
N ALA A 108 7.60 42.11 5.73
CA ALA A 108 6.88 42.88 6.72
C ALA A 108 5.77 43.72 6.06
N THR A 109 4.52 43.50 6.47
CA THR A 109 3.37 44.32 6.05
C THR A 109 2.78 45.05 7.26
N PRO A 110 2.16 46.23 7.08
CA PRO A 110 1.42 46.90 8.16
C PRO A 110 0.36 45.94 8.75
N GLY A 111 0.34 45.78 10.07
CA GLY A 111 -0.61 44.89 10.77
C GLY A 111 -0.25 43.39 10.81
N ALA A 112 0.95 42.97 10.42
CA ALA A 112 1.38 41.58 10.50
C ALA A 112 1.48 41.05 11.95
N ALA A 113 0.79 39.95 12.26
CA ALA A 113 0.74 39.33 13.60
C ALA A 113 1.95 38.42 13.93
N GLY A 114 3.03 38.45 13.14
CA GLY A 114 4.24 37.65 13.38
C GLY A 114 5.33 38.43 14.13
N HIS A 115 6.40 37.74 14.54
CA HIS A 115 7.52 38.37 15.23
C HIS A 115 8.42 39.10 14.22
N ARG A 116 8.57 40.41 14.35
CA ARG A 116 9.54 41.17 13.55
C ARG A 116 10.95 40.71 13.91
N VAL A 117 11.75 40.42 12.91
CA VAL A 117 13.11 39.93 13.13
C VAL A 117 13.98 41.09 13.63
N THR A 118 14.55 40.96 14.81
CA THR A 118 15.52 41.94 15.34
C THR A 118 16.67 42.09 14.34
N GLN A 119 17.02 43.33 13.98
CA GLN A 119 18.05 43.69 12.97
C GLN A 119 17.62 43.53 11.49
N SER A 120 16.33 43.34 11.18
CA SER A 120 15.81 43.57 9.82
C SER A 120 14.41 44.19 9.87
N ASN A 121 14.24 45.34 9.21
CA ASN A 121 12.95 46.02 9.15
C ASN A 121 12.01 45.43 8.07
N GLY A 122 12.55 44.58 7.18
CA GLY A 122 11.87 44.08 5.99
C GLY A 122 11.23 42.69 6.11
N ILE A 123 11.53 41.90 7.15
CA ILE A 123 11.04 40.52 7.29
C ILE A 123 10.36 40.22 8.64
N VAL A 124 9.36 39.34 8.61
CA VAL A 124 8.59 38.85 9.76
C VAL A 124 8.68 37.33 9.81
N CYS A 125 9.03 36.80 10.99
CA CYS A 125 9.06 35.38 11.29
C CYS A 125 7.69 34.94 11.84
N TYR A 126 7.07 33.97 11.16
CA TYR A 126 5.82 33.33 11.60
C TYR A 126 6.06 31.93 12.17
N TYR A 127 7.06 31.24 11.66
CA TYR A 127 7.46 29.92 12.12
C TYR A 127 8.99 29.87 12.16
N PRO A 128 9.60 29.39 13.25
CA PRO A 128 11.05 29.31 13.36
C PRO A 128 11.60 28.35 12.31
N ASN A 129 12.70 28.75 11.65
CA ASN A 129 13.40 27.92 10.69
C ASN A 129 14.66 27.31 11.32
N THR A 130 14.61 26.01 11.58
CA THR A 130 15.70 25.21 12.16
C THR A 130 16.97 25.21 11.32
N LEU A 131 16.88 25.38 10.00
CA LEU A 131 18.05 25.49 9.12
C LEU A 131 18.71 26.86 9.23
N VAL A 132 17.92 27.93 9.41
CA VAL A 132 18.43 29.27 9.69
C VAL A 132 19.11 29.31 11.07
N ALA A 133 18.55 28.62 12.06
CA ALA A 133 19.21 28.45 13.36
C ALA A 133 20.55 27.69 13.23
N ALA A 134 20.60 26.62 12.44
CA ALA A 134 21.83 25.89 12.15
C ALA A 134 22.88 26.76 11.44
N LEU A 135 22.46 27.59 10.49
CA LEU A 135 23.33 28.56 9.80
C LEU A 135 23.87 29.66 10.73
N LYS A 136 23.22 29.94 11.86
CA LYS A 136 23.69 30.95 12.82
C LYS A 136 24.59 30.38 13.92
N LYS A 137 24.88 29.07 13.90
CA LYS A 137 25.83 28.46 14.85
C LYS A 137 27.26 29.01 14.61
N PRO A 138 28.14 29.04 15.64
CA PRO A 138 29.46 29.68 15.57
C PRO A 138 30.34 29.24 14.39
N LEU A 139 30.26 27.96 13.98
CA LEU A 139 30.99 27.42 12.84
C LEU A 139 30.81 28.24 11.56
N TRP A 140 29.57 28.67 11.27
CA TRP A 140 29.27 29.47 10.09
C TRP A 140 29.71 30.93 10.24
N GLY A 141 29.79 31.44 11.47
CA GLY A 141 30.41 32.73 11.76
C GLY A 141 31.91 32.71 11.43
N SER A 142 32.64 31.67 11.84
CA SER A 142 34.06 31.52 11.49
C SER A 142 34.28 31.32 9.98
N LEU A 143 33.36 30.63 9.29
CA LEU A 143 33.40 30.55 7.82
C LEU A 143 33.10 31.91 7.16
N HIS A 144 32.24 32.73 7.75
CA HIS A 144 31.96 34.07 7.25
C HIS A 144 33.16 35.01 7.41
N GLU A 145 33.83 34.99 8.56
CA GLU A 145 35.10 35.72 8.77
C GLU A 145 36.19 35.33 7.76
N LEU A 146 36.23 34.06 7.35
CA LEU A 146 37.16 33.56 6.35
C LEU A 146 36.85 34.09 4.94
N MET A 147 35.56 34.16 4.59
CA MET A 147 35.07 34.36 3.22
C MET A 147 34.66 35.80 2.90
N GLY A 148 34.26 36.59 3.89
CA GLY A 148 33.66 37.91 3.72
C GLY A 148 32.18 37.88 3.28
N ASP A 149 31.57 39.06 3.28
CA ASP A 149 30.13 39.24 3.06
C ASP A 149 29.67 38.78 1.67
N ASP A 150 30.46 39.11 0.63
CA ASP A 150 30.09 38.91 -0.77
C ASP A 150 30.00 37.42 -1.14
N LEU A 151 31.00 36.63 -0.73
CA LEU A 151 31.06 35.21 -1.04
C LEU A 151 29.97 34.42 -0.31
N VAL A 152 29.74 34.68 0.99
CA VAL A 152 28.67 34.00 1.75
C VAL A 152 27.30 34.36 1.17
N THR A 153 27.08 35.62 0.84
CA THR A 153 25.84 36.08 0.20
C THR A 153 25.61 35.38 -1.14
N HIS A 154 26.64 35.29 -1.98
CA HIS A 154 26.55 34.61 -3.28
C HIS A 154 26.25 33.11 -3.13
N LEU A 155 26.92 32.44 -2.19
CA LEU A 155 26.68 31.02 -1.90
C LEU A 155 25.24 30.77 -1.47
N LEU A 156 24.74 31.50 -0.48
CA LEU A 156 23.40 31.24 0.06
C LEU A 156 22.28 31.62 -0.92
N LEU A 157 22.53 32.54 -1.86
CA LEU A 157 21.58 32.95 -2.89
C LEU A 157 21.52 32.00 -4.09
N ASN A 158 22.67 31.47 -4.53
CA ASN A 158 22.80 30.85 -5.85
C ASN A 158 23.18 29.35 -5.82
N TYR A 159 23.58 28.82 -4.67
CA TYR A 159 23.97 27.42 -4.51
C TYR A 159 22.99 26.61 -3.66
N THR A 160 22.92 25.31 -3.94
CA THR A 160 22.34 24.31 -3.05
C THR A 160 23.47 23.69 -2.26
N ILE A 161 23.39 23.76 -0.94
CA ILE A 161 24.47 23.35 -0.03
C ILE A 161 24.07 22.09 0.72
N PHE A 162 24.93 21.09 0.69
CA PHE A 162 24.83 19.85 1.46
C PHE A 162 25.97 19.76 2.47
N VAL A 163 25.66 19.32 3.68
CA VAL A 163 26.67 19.10 4.73
C VAL A 163 26.64 17.64 5.14
N GLN A 164 27.79 17.00 5.18
CA GLN A 164 27.95 15.62 5.66
C GLN A 164 27.89 15.57 7.19
N LEU A 165 27.25 14.53 7.73
CA LEU A 165 27.15 14.34 9.18
C LEU A 165 28.42 13.70 9.74
N LYS A 166 28.95 14.23 10.85
CA LYS A 166 30.16 13.69 11.50
C LYS A 166 29.92 12.30 12.10
N GLU A 167 28.75 12.09 12.71
CA GLU A 167 28.38 10.84 13.37
C GLU A 167 28.04 9.72 12.37
N ASN A 168 27.76 10.09 11.11
CA ASN A 168 27.30 9.18 10.07
C ASN A 168 27.83 9.65 8.71
N PRO A 169 29.07 9.28 8.33
CA PRO A 169 29.75 9.82 7.17
C PRO A 169 29.02 9.52 5.85
N ASP A 170 28.18 8.51 5.79
CA ASP A 170 27.42 8.20 4.58
C ASP A 170 26.14 9.04 4.42
N SER A 171 25.85 9.95 5.36
CA SER A 171 24.60 10.71 5.40
C SER A 171 24.82 12.22 5.36
N PHE A 172 23.86 12.91 4.73
CA PHE A 172 23.97 14.33 4.38
C PHE A 172 22.69 15.08 4.76
N ILE A 173 22.82 16.36 5.09
CA ILE A 173 21.70 17.28 5.25
C ILE A 173 21.71 18.35 4.16
N GLN A 174 20.54 18.75 3.67
CA GLN A 174 20.41 19.93 2.82
C GLN A 174 20.22 21.17 3.69
N LEU A 175 21.13 22.14 3.60
CA LEU A 175 21.11 23.35 4.44
C LEU A 175 20.45 24.56 3.77
N THR A 176 20.70 24.78 2.48
CA THR A 176 20.07 25.85 1.67
C THR A 176 19.83 25.41 0.23
N GLY A 177 19.12 26.24 -0.54
CA GLY A 177 18.86 26.06 -1.97
C GLY A 177 17.45 25.54 -2.27
N LYS A 178 17.21 25.18 -3.54
CA LYS A 178 15.94 24.60 -3.97
C LYS A 178 15.79 23.19 -3.40
N SER A 179 14.59 22.83 -2.93
CA SER A 179 14.37 21.49 -2.40
C SER A 179 14.52 20.45 -3.51
N LEU A 180 15.45 19.49 -3.35
CA LEU A 180 15.66 18.38 -4.30
C LEU A 180 14.40 17.53 -4.54
N ARG A 181 13.41 17.63 -3.65
CA ARG A 181 12.08 17.05 -3.80
C ARG A 181 11.35 17.54 -5.06
N GLN A 182 11.54 18.79 -5.46
CA GLN A 182 10.71 19.47 -6.46
C GLN A 182 11.22 19.25 -7.89
N GLN A 183 12.55 19.21 -8.10
CA GLN A 183 13.17 18.97 -9.41
C GLN A 183 12.73 17.65 -10.07
N LYS A 184 12.39 16.62 -9.29
CA LYS A 184 11.96 15.31 -9.82
C LYS A 184 10.44 15.22 -10.10
N ARG A 185 9.62 16.09 -9.52
CA ARG A 185 8.17 16.11 -9.79
C ARG A 185 7.87 16.60 -11.20
N GLN A 186 8.65 17.54 -11.72
CA GLN A 186 8.55 18.04 -13.10
C GLN A 186 8.93 16.95 -14.12
N THR A 187 10.05 16.25 -13.92
CA THR A 187 10.44 15.13 -14.79
C THR A 187 9.47 13.94 -14.76
N MET A 188 8.78 13.70 -13.63
CA MET A 188 7.73 12.69 -13.56
C MET A 188 6.41 13.18 -14.19
N SER A 189 6.06 14.47 -14.05
CA SER A 189 4.89 15.11 -14.67
C SER A 189 4.91 14.97 -16.19
N ASP A 190 6.06 15.20 -16.82
CA ASP A 190 6.22 15.09 -18.27
C ASP A 190 6.11 13.63 -18.78
N SER A 191 6.32 12.64 -17.90
CA SER A 191 6.12 11.22 -18.19
C SER A 191 4.66 10.75 -18.08
N VAL A 192 3.78 11.51 -17.41
CA VAL A 192 2.39 11.12 -17.16
C VAL A 192 1.58 11.02 -18.45
N ASP A 193 1.98 11.73 -19.52
CA ASP A 193 1.28 11.67 -20.81
C ASP A 193 1.33 10.28 -21.47
N THR A 194 2.29 9.41 -21.09
CA THR A 194 2.34 8.01 -21.57
C THR A 194 1.34 7.07 -20.91
N THR A 195 0.64 7.49 -19.85
CA THR A 195 -0.28 6.63 -19.07
C THR A 195 -1.72 6.61 -19.57
N LYS A 196 -2.09 7.43 -20.56
CA LYS A 196 -3.48 7.66 -21.01
C LYS A 196 -4.23 6.44 -21.58
N ARG A 197 -3.58 5.28 -21.78
CA ARG A 197 -4.15 4.15 -22.56
C ARG A 197 -3.93 2.76 -21.93
N ASN A 198 -4.02 2.66 -20.61
CA ASN A 198 -3.98 1.41 -19.87
C ASN A 198 -5.38 1.00 -19.37
N VAL A 199 -5.74 -0.27 -19.51
CA VAL A 199 -7.05 -0.80 -19.10
C VAL A 199 -6.90 -1.71 -17.89
N SER A 200 -7.78 -1.52 -16.90
CA SER A 200 -7.89 -2.39 -15.72
C SER A 200 -9.34 -2.53 -15.28
N ILE A 201 -9.72 -3.70 -14.77
CA ILE A 201 -11.06 -3.98 -14.22
C ILE A 201 -11.36 -3.16 -12.96
N ASN A 202 -10.35 -2.63 -12.27
CA ASN A 202 -10.54 -1.74 -11.12
C ASN A 202 -11.46 -0.55 -11.43
N HIS A 203 -11.50 -0.10 -12.69
CA HIS A 203 -12.39 0.96 -13.14
C HIS A 203 -13.88 0.69 -12.86
N VAL A 204 -14.29 -0.57 -12.77
CA VAL A 204 -15.71 -0.95 -12.59
C VAL A 204 -16.01 -1.65 -11.26
N MET A 205 -14.99 -1.92 -10.46
CA MET A 205 -15.17 -2.57 -9.16
C MET A 205 -15.91 -1.66 -8.17
N TYR A 206 -16.71 -2.28 -7.30
CA TYR A 206 -17.45 -1.61 -6.22
C TYR A 206 -18.41 -0.52 -6.70
N ALA A 207 -18.84 -0.61 -7.97
CA ALA A 207 -19.75 0.35 -8.53
C ALA A 207 -21.05 0.41 -7.71
N ARG A 208 -21.62 1.60 -7.63
CA ARG A 208 -22.92 1.82 -6.98
C ARG A 208 -24.04 1.49 -7.95
N SER A 209 -25.22 1.17 -7.42
CA SER A 209 -26.42 1.14 -8.25
C SER A 209 -26.72 2.58 -8.70
N PHE A 210 -26.50 2.87 -9.98
CA PHE A 210 -26.87 4.15 -10.58
C PHE A 210 -28.27 4.01 -11.17
N ARG A 211 -29.29 4.25 -10.33
CA ARG A 211 -30.74 4.11 -10.65
C ARG A 211 -31.15 2.69 -11.06
N ARG A 212 -32.37 2.29 -10.71
CA ARG A 212 -32.83 0.91 -10.93
C ARG A 212 -33.29 0.62 -12.37
N ASP A 213 -33.56 1.67 -13.15
CA ASP A 213 -34.41 1.51 -14.34
C ASP A 213 -33.67 1.67 -15.68
N ARG A 214 -32.36 1.99 -15.70
CA ARG A 214 -31.59 2.16 -16.95
C ARG A 214 -30.12 1.77 -16.81
N VAL A 215 -29.59 1.04 -17.79
CA VAL A 215 -28.16 0.68 -17.84
C VAL A 215 -27.27 1.84 -18.30
N PHE A 216 -27.75 2.76 -19.14
CA PHE A 216 -27.00 3.95 -19.55
C PHE A 216 -27.64 5.23 -19.01
N ALA A 217 -26.83 6.11 -18.42
CA ALA A 217 -27.30 7.38 -17.86
C ALA A 217 -27.88 8.31 -18.96
N SER A 218 -28.83 9.17 -18.61
CA SER A 218 -29.35 10.19 -19.54
C SER A 218 -28.28 11.19 -20.00
N SER A 219 -27.21 11.35 -19.22
CA SER A 219 -26.05 12.19 -19.55
C SER A 219 -25.14 11.55 -20.60
N HIS A 220 -25.24 10.24 -20.82
CA HIS A 220 -24.41 9.49 -21.77
C HIS A 220 -24.58 10.02 -23.20
N PHE A 221 -23.48 10.26 -23.91
CA PHE A 221 -23.50 10.92 -25.22
C PHE A 221 -24.30 10.14 -26.27
N LEU A 222 -24.23 8.80 -26.31
CA LEU A 222 -25.09 8.01 -27.22
C LEU A 222 -26.57 8.10 -26.87
N VAL A 223 -26.90 8.23 -25.58
CA VAL A 223 -28.30 8.40 -25.13
C VAL A 223 -28.79 9.78 -25.56
N LYS A 224 -27.98 10.83 -25.42
CA LYS A 224 -28.30 12.17 -25.91
C LYS A 224 -28.49 12.18 -27.43
N ALA A 225 -27.54 11.61 -28.17
CA ALA A 225 -27.60 11.54 -29.63
C ALA A 225 -28.83 10.76 -30.12
N SER A 226 -29.20 9.65 -29.47
CA SER A 226 -30.38 8.85 -29.86
C SER A 226 -31.72 9.58 -29.75
N LYS A 227 -31.76 10.72 -29.05
CA LYS A 227 -32.97 11.54 -28.87
C LYS A 227 -33.13 12.65 -29.92
N THR A 228 -32.10 12.96 -30.71
CA THR A 228 -32.11 14.11 -31.63
C THR A 228 -32.61 13.77 -33.05
N GLY A 229 -32.76 12.49 -33.38
CA GLY A 229 -33.26 12.03 -34.68
C GLY A 229 -32.85 10.58 -34.97
N ASP A 230 -33.45 9.97 -36.00
CA ASP A 230 -33.09 8.63 -36.47
C ASP A 230 -33.25 8.54 -38.00
N PRO A 231 -32.15 8.63 -38.80
CA PRO A 231 -30.77 8.80 -38.37
C PRO A 231 -30.48 10.21 -37.81
N ILE A 232 -29.50 10.32 -36.92
CA ILE A 232 -29.06 11.62 -36.37
C ILE A 232 -28.46 12.53 -37.45
N SER A 233 -28.45 13.84 -37.24
CA SER A 233 -27.85 14.81 -38.16
C SER A 233 -26.31 14.66 -38.27
N ARG A 234 -25.71 15.17 -39.36
CA ARG A 234 -24.24 15.18 -39.53
C ARG A 234 -23.52 15.95 -38.42
N THR A 235 -24.14 17.02 -37.90
CA THR A 235 -23.58 17.83 -36.80
C THR A 235 -23.56 17.03 -35.49
N GLU A 236 -24.61 16.29 -35.19
CA GLU A 236 -24.65 15.42 -34.01
C GLU A 236 -23.69 14.24 -34.14
N ALA A 237 -23.62 13.60 -35.31
CA ALA A 237 -22.64 12.55 -35.58
C ALA A 237 -21.19 13.04 -35.39
N SER A 238 -20.90 14.29 -35.77
CA SER A 238 -19.61 14.93 -35.54
C SER A 238 -19.30 15.14 -34.05
N ARG A 239 -20.31 15.45 -33.22
CA ARG A 239 -20.15 15.52 -31.75
C ARG A 239 -19.80 14.15 -31.16
N VAL A 240 -20.47 13.09 -31.62
CA VAL A 240 -20.15 11.71 -31.21
C VAL A 240 -18.71 11.34 -31.59
N LEU A 241 -18.25 11.68 -32.81
CA LEU A 241 -16.87 11.45 -33.23
C LEU A 241 -15.84 12.16 -32.34
N ARG A 242 -16.10 13.41 -31.94
CA ARG A 242 -15.22 14.15 -31.02
C ARG A 242 -15.16 13.52 -29.62
N SER A 243 -16.23 12.82 -29.20
CA SER A 243 -16.22 12.03 -27.97
C SER A 243 -15.43 10.73 -28.09
N ILE A 244 -15.32 10.16 -29.29
CA ILE A 244 -14.52 8.95 -29.56
C ILE A 244 -13.03 9.31 -29.69
N PHE A 245 -12.73 10.45 -30.33
CA PHE A 245 -11.36 10.92 -30.64
C PHE A 245 -11.08 12.29 -29.99
N PRO A 246 -10.66 12.34 -28.72
CA PRO A 246 -10.52 13.58 -27.95
C PRO A 246 -9.55 14.59 -28.57
N ASP A 247 -8.49 14.12 -29.22
CA ASP A 247 -7.49 14.97 -29.89
C ASP A 247 -8.10 15.83 -31.01
N THR A 248 -9.30 15.50 -31.47
CA THR A 248 -10.04 16.25 -32.49
C THR A 248 -11.05 17.25 -31.91
N ALA A 249 -11.26 17.26 -30.59
CA ALA A 249 -12.24 18.11 -29.93
C ALA A 249 -11.91 19.61 -30.07
N GLY A 250 -10.62 19.97 -30.14
CA GLY A 250 -10.16 21.35 -30.35
C GLY A 250 -10.07 21.80 -31.81
N GLN A 251 -10.32 20.92 -32.78
CA GLN A 251 -10.17 21.22 -34.21
C GLN A 251 -11.46 21.79 -34.83
N LYS A 252 -11.32 22.89 -35.59
CA LYS A 252 -12.47 23.55 -36.28
C LYS A 252 -13.13 22.64 -37.32
N ARG A 253 -12.35 21.83 -38.05
CA ARG A 253 -12.84 20.88 -39.08
C ARG A 253 -12.37 19.46 -38.77
N LEU A 254 -13.24 18.48 -39.01
CA LEU A 254 -12.86 17.05 -38.93
C LEU A 254 -11.98 16.67 -40.13
N SER A 255 -11.05 15.75 -39.92
CA SER A 255 -10.25 15.18 -41.01
C SER A 255 -11.10 14.35 -41.98
N LYS A 256 -10.66 14.21 -43.23
CA LYS A 256 -11.39 13.47 -44.27
C LYS A 256 -11.69 12.01 -43.87
N ARG A 257 -10.79 11.34 -43.11
CA ARG A 257 -11.03 10.01 -42.50
C ARG A 257 -12.26 9.97 -41.58
N LEU A 258 -12.40 10.97 -40.71
CA LEU A 258 -13.48 11.02 -39.73
C LEU A 258 -14.81 11.45 -40.38
N ILE A 259 -14.76 12.30 -41.40
CA ILE A 259 -15.95 12.65 -42.20
C ILE A 259 -16.52 11.39 -42.87
N ASN A 260 -15.67 10.54 -43.43
CA ASN A 260 -16.09 9.26 -44.03
C ASN A 260 -16.70 8.28 -43.02
N LEU A 261 -16.49 8.49 -41.71
CA LEU A 261 -17.05 7.64 -40.65
C LEU A 261 -18.46 8.06 -40.21
N ILE A 262 -18.95 9.23 -40.64
CA ILE A 262 -20.26 9.78 -40.24
C ILE A 262 -21.42 8.80 -40.51
N PRO A 263 -21.56 8.17 -41.69
CA PRO A 263 -22.66 7.22 -41.94
C PRO A 263 -22.64 6.01 -40.99
N THR A 264 -21.44 5.53 -40.67
CA THR A 264 -21.24 4.43 -39.72
C THR A 264 -21.65 4.84 -38.30
N ILE A 265 -21.34 6.07 -37.89
CA ILE A 265 -21.75 6.61 -36.58
C ILE A 265 -23.26 6.81 -36.50
N GLN A 266 -23.89 7.30 -37.57
CA GLN A 266 -25.36 7.42 -37.64
C GLN A 266 -26.00 6.04 -37.43
N THR A 267 -25.52 5.03 -38.17
CA THR A 267 -25.96 3.62 -38.02
C THR A 267 -25.73 3.09 -36.61
N MET A 268 -24.58 3.38 -36.00
CA MET A 268 -24.24 2.96 -34.64
C MET A 268 -25.22 3.53 -33.60
N VAL A 269 -25.63 4.80 -33.74
CA VAL A 269 -26.59 5.44 -32.83
C VAL A 269 -27.99 4.86 -33.02
N SER A 270 -28.44 4.63 -34.26
CA SER A 270 -29.72 3.94 -34.53
C SER A 270 -29.73 2.53 -33.94
N ARG A 271 -28.64 1.76 -34.11
CA ARG A 271 -28.47 0.43 -33.50
C ARG A 271 -28.47 0.48 -31.97
N PHE A 272 -27.82 1.48 -31.37
CA PHE A 272 -27.84 1.69 -29.93
C PHE A 272 -29.26 1.97 -29.42
N LYS A 273 -30.02 2.82 -30.13
CA LYS A 273 -31.41 3.15 -29.81
C LYS A 273 -32.34 1.93 -29.88
N ALA A 274 -32.13 1.05 -30.86
CA ALA A 274 -32.91 -0.19 -31.01
C ALA A 274 -32.51 -1.31 -30.03
N CYS A 275 -31.33 -1.22 -29.40
CA CYS A 275 -30.80 -2.27 -28.53
C CYS A 275 -31.46 -2.21 -27.14
N GLN A 276 -32.33 -3.18 -26.84
CA GLN A 276 -32.88 -3.39 -25.49
C GLN A 276 -31.88 -4.15 -24.62
N VAL A 277 -30.98 -3.40 -23.96
CA VAL A 277 -29.86 -3.93 -23.20
C VAL A 277 -30.31 -4.79 -22.02
N GLU A 278 -31.38 -4.37 -21.34
CA GLU A 278 -31.95 -5.05 -20.19
C GLU A 278 -32.53 -6.43 -20.58
N GLU A 279 -33.27 -6.51 -21.69
CA GLU A 279 -33.79 -7.78 -22.21
C GLU A 279 -32.69 -8.71 -22.71
N LEU A 280 -31.66 -8.15 -23.37
CA LEU A 280 -30.47 -8.89 -23.75
C LEU A 280 -29.76 -9.48 -22.52
N ALA A 281 -29.63 -8.71 -21.44
CA ALA A 281 -29.04 -9.15 -20.18
C ALA A 281 -29.86 -10.26 -19.52
N LYS A 282 -31.20 -10.12 -19.43
CA LYS A 282 -32.11 -11.14 -18.90
C LYS A 282 -32.02 -12.46 -19.68
N LYS A 283 -31.93 -12.40 -21.01
CA LYS A 283 -31.82 -13.59 -21.87
C LYS A 283 -30.49 -14.33 -21.74
N ILE A 284 -29.38 -13.62 -21.61
CA ILE A 284 -28.03 -14.23 -21.60
C ILE A 284 -27.59 -14.61 -20.18
N VAL A 285 -27.97 -13.80 -19.20
CA VAL A 285 -27.62 -13.95 -17.80
C VAL A 285 -28.90 -13.88 -16.97
N PRO A 286 -29.81 -14.87 -17.08
CA PRO A 286 -31.01 -14.89 -16.26
C PRO A 286 -30.62 -14.99 -14.79
N VAL A 287 -31.44 -14.40 -13.92
CA VAL A 287 -31.30 -14.58 -12.47
C VAL A 287 -31.37 -16.06 -12.15
N ASN A 288 -30.53 -16.52 -11.23
CA ASN A 288 -30.46 -17.94 -10.86
C ASN A 288 -31.84 -18.43 -10.36
N ALA A 289 -32.28 -19.61 -10.81
CA ALA A 289 -33.54 -20.22 -10.40
C ALA A 289 -33.56 -20.51 -8.88
N ASP A 290 -32.44 -20.99 -8.35
CA ASP A 290 -32.29 -21.27 -6.91
C ASP A 290 -32.36 -19.99 -6.08
N PHE A 291 -31.86 -18.87 -6.61
CA PHE A 291 -32.04 -17.56 -5.98
C PHE A 291 -33.51 -17.12 -6.00
N ARG A 292 -34.25 -17.38 -7.08
CA ARG A 292 -35.70 -17.09 -7.11
C ARG A 292 -36.46 -17.94 -6.10
N LYS A 293 -36.10 -19.22 -5.98
CA LYS A 293 -36.63 -20.13 -4.97
C LYS A 293 -36.32 -19.62 -3.55
N PHE A 294 -35.06 -19.27 -3.28
CA PHE A 294 -34.65 -18.66 -2.00
C PHE A 294 -35.47 -17.41 -1.66
N MET A 295 -35.73 -16.52 -2.63
CA MET A 295 -36.55 -15.32 -2.41
C MET A 295 -38.05 -15.61 -2.23
N ALA A 296 -38.55 -16.74 -2.75
CA ALA A 296 -39.91 -17.19 -2.52
C ALA A 296 -40.06 -17.82 -1.11
N ASP A 297 -39.05 -18.59 -0.70
CA ASP A 297 -38.99 -19.25 0.61
C ASP A 297 -38.75 -18.25 1.76
N ASN A 298 -38.28 -17.03 1.46
CA ASN A 298 -37.97 -15.99 2.46
C ASN A 298 -38.73 -14.66 2.19
N PRO A 299 -40.07 -14.64 2.39
CA PRO A 299 -40.89 -13.46 2.10
C PRO A 299 -40.55 -12.24 2.97
N ASP A 300 -40.09 -12.45 4.21
CA ASP A 300 -39.71 -11.35 5.11
C ASP A 300 -38.50 -10.55 4.61
N ILE A 301 -37.51 -11.24 4.04
CA ILE A 301 -36.33 -10.60 3.42
C ILE A 301 -36.79 -9.75 2.22
N LYS A 302 -37.72 -10.28 1.41
CA LYS A 302 -38.30 -9.58 0.28
C LYS A 302 -39.04 -8.31 0.71
N ARG A 303 -39.82 -8.36 1.79
CA ARG A 303 -40.52 -7.18 2.35
C ARG A 303 -39.53 -6.10 2.80
N LYS A 304 -38.53 -6.45 3.63
CA LYS A 304 -37.50 -5.52 4.12
C LYS A 304 -36.71 -4.81 3.01
N ILE A 305 -36.36 -5.53 1.94
CA ILE A 305 -35.68 -4.95 0.77
C ILE A 305 -36.59 -3.96 0.03
N THR A 306 -37.89 -4.24 -0.02
CA THR A 306 -38.88 -3.37 -0.67
C THR A 306 -39.12 -2.09 0.13
N GLU A 307 -39.13 -2.17 1.46
CA GLU A 307 -39.22 -1.01 2.37
C GLU A 307 -37.98 -0.11 2.22
N ARG A 308 -36.77 -0.67 2.35
CA ARG A 308 -35.51 0.09 2.13
C ARG A 308 -35.42 0.72 0.74
N ALA A 309 -36.00 0.07 -0.27
CA ALA A 309 -36.07 0.63 -1.61
C ALA A 309 -36.97 1.86 -1.73
N ALA A 310 -38.03 1.93 -0.92
CA ALA A 310 -38.95 3.05 -0.87
C ALA A 310 -38.28 4.26 -0.20
N ASP A 311 -37.55 4.05 0.90
CA ASP A 311 -36.84 5.12 1.63
C ASP A 311 -35.79 5.85 0.78
N VAL A 312 -35.10 5.13 -0.13
CA VAL A 312 -34.15 5.73 -1.10
C VAL A 312 -34.82 6.74 -2.03
N LYS A 313 -36.10 6.54 -2.37
CA LYS A 313 -36.85 7.46 -3.25
C LYS A 313 -37.26 8.74 -2.51
N THR A 314 -37.47 8.67 -1.21
CA THR A 314 -37.91 9.80 -0.37
C THR A 314 -36.72 10.68 0.08
N SER A 315 -35.56 10.06 0.37
CA SER A 315 -34.35 10.77 0.84
C SER A 315 -33.55 11.50 -0.25
N SER A 316 -33.84 11.29 -1.54
CA SER A 316 -33.04 11.85 -2.65
C SER A 316 -33.35 13.32 -3.01
N GLN A 317 -34.13 14.04 -2.19
CA GLN A 317 -34.43 15.47 -2.34
C GLN A 317 -33.73 16.36 -1.29
N THR A 318 -32.41 16.26 -1.15
CA THR A 318 -31.61 17.38 -0.62
C THR A 318 -30.84 17.99 -1.79
N MET A 319 -31.04 19.29 -2.03
CA MET A 319 -30.55 20.01 -3.22
C MET A 319 -29.07 19.75 -3.52
N ILE A 320 -28.79 18.96 -4.56
CA ILE A 320 -27.44 18.80 -5.12
C ILE A 320 -27.22 19.92 -6.14
N LEU A 321 -26.27 20.82 -5.88
CA LEU A 321 -25.81 21.85 -6.82
C LEU A 321 -25.53 21.23 -8.21
N PRO A 322 -25.93 21.88 -9.33
CA PRO A 322 -25.76 21.34 -10.69
C PRO A 322 -24.31 20.95 -11.03
N ILE A 323 -23.34 21.65 -10.44
CA ILE A 323 -21.89 21.40 -10.61
C ILE A 323 -21.48 20.07 -9.96
N LEU A 324 -22.07 19.71 -8.82
CA LEU A 324 -21.83 18.45 -8.12
C LEU A 324 -22.53 17.28 -8.83
N ARG A 325 -23.69 17.52 -9.46
CA ARG A 325 -24.36 16.56 -10.34
C ARG A 325 -23.50 16.22 -11.55
N LYS A 326 -22.90 17.24 -12.18
CA LYS A 326 -21.95 17.08 -13.28
C LYS A 326 -20.64 16.40 -12.84
N SER A 327 -20.14 16.68 -11.64
CA SER A 327 -18.95 16.01 -11.07
C SER A 327 -19.22 14.57 -10.59
N LEU A 328 -20.45 14.23 -10.17
CA LEU A 328 -20.91 12.87 -9.90
C LEU A 328 -21.21 12.07 -11.19
N GLU A 329 -21.64 12.76 -12.26
CA GLU A 329 -21.90 12.19 -13.58
C GLU A 329 -20.64 12.06 -14.44
N ASP A 330 -19.64 12.95 -14.29
CA ASP A 330 -18.35 12.92 -15.00
C ASP A 330 -17.25 12.22 -14.18
N GLY A 331 -17.42 12.14 -12.85
CA GLY A 331 -16.51 11.50 -11.90
C GLY A 331 -16.90 10.05 -11.60
N TYR A 332 -16.86 9.18 -12.60
CA TYR A 332 -16.95 7.73 -12.39
C TYR A 332 -15.65 7.20 -11.75
N LEU A 333 -15.40 7.58 -10.51
CA LEU A 333 -14.22 7.20 -9.76
C LEU A 333 -14.33 5.73 -9.33
N SER A 334 -13.57 4.88 -10.02
CA SER A 334 -13.00 3.70 -9.40
C SER A 334 -12.09 4.08 -8.24
N GLN A 335 -11.90 3.13 -7.32
CA GLN A 335 -11.00 3.24 -6.16
C GLN A 335 -9.50 3.28 -6.53
N SER A 336 -9.16 3.60 -7.78
CA SER A 336 -7.79 3.89 -8.17
C SER A 336 -7.55 5.38 -7.97
N ASP A 337 -6.80 5.70 -6.92
CA ASP A 337 -6.40 7.05 -6.53
C ASP A 337 -5.89 7.85 -7.72
N GLY A 338 -6.66 8.86 -8.13
CA GLY A 338 -6.11 10.04 -8.75
C GLY A 338 -5.53 10.92 -7.64
N VAL A 339 -4.21 11.09 -7.62
CA VAL A 339 -3.52 12.02 -6.73
C VAL A 339 -3.98 13.42 -7.10
N ALA A 340 -5.05 13.90 -6.46
CA ALA A 340 -5.47 15.29 -6.56
C ALA A 340 -4.35 16.16 -5.99
N SER A 341 -3.84 17.08 -6.81
CA SER A 341 -2.80 18.03 -6.42
C SER A 341 -3.29 18.83 -5.20
N SER A 342 -2.64 18.60 -4.07
CA SER A 342 -2.89 19.31 -2.80
C SER A 342 -2.66 20.84 -2.91
N SER A 343 -2.10 21.32 -4.02
CA SER A 343 -1.77 22.73 -4.29
C SER A 343 -2.97 23.54 -4.78
N GLU A 344 -3.80 23.00 -5.68
CA GLU A 344 -4.99 23.68 -6.24
C GLU A 344 -6.01 24.04 -5.15
N ARG A 345 -6.15 23.14 -4.15
CA ARG A 345 -7.08 23.31 -3.02
C ARG A 345 -6.64 24.39 -2.02
N LYS A 346 -5.33 24.68 -1.93
CA LYS A 346 -4.81 25.78 -1.10
C LYS A 346 -5.01 27.13 -1.79
N ARG A 347 -5.02 27.15 -3.13
CA ARG A 347 -5.29 28.35 -3.94
C ARG A 347 -6.76 28.77 -3.84
N LYS A 348 -7.71 27.85 -4.09
CA LYS A 348 -9.16 28.14 -3.99
C LYS A 348 -9.64 28.53 -2.58
N ARG A 349 -9.01 27.99 -1.53
CA ARG A 349 -9.29 28.38 -0.14
C ARG A 349 -8.71 29.76 0.22
N ARG A 350 -7.68 30.23 -0.49
CA ARG A 350 -7.17 31.60 -0.36
C ARG A 350 -8.05 32.57 -1.14
N GLU A 351 -8.42 32.23 -2.37
CA GLU A 351 -9.27 33.07 -3.22
C GLU A 351 -10.68 33.23 -2.62
N GLY A 352 -11.31 32.16 -2.12
CA GLY A 352 -12.63 32.24 -1.47
C GLY A 352 -12.63 32.84 -0.05
N ALA A 353 -11.48 32.82 0.65
CA ALA A 353 -11.35 33.53 1.94
C ALA A 353 -11.11 35.03 1.75
N ILE A 354 -10.57 35.45 0.60
CA ILE A 354 -10.39 36.85 0.23
C ILE A 354 -11.74 37.47 -0.21
N GLU A 355 -12.60 36.70 -0.90
CA GLU A 355 -13.96 37.14 -1.28
C GLU A 355 -14.93 37.25 -0.09
N MET A 356 -14.79 36.41 0.94
CA MET A 356 -15.68 36.46 2.12
C MET A 356 -15.28 37.50 3.17
N LEU A 357 -14.12 38.15 3.02
CA LEU A 357 -13.66 39.23 3.90
C LEU A 357 -14.00 40.63 3.37
N SER A 358 -14.61 40.76 2.19
CA SER A 358 -14.94 42.06 1.59
C SER A 358 -16.41 42.49 1.75
N HIS A 359 -17.27 41.68 2.36
CA HIS A 359 -18.68 42.03 2.55
C HIS A 359 -19.27 41.50 3.85
N VAL A 360 -18.99 42.14 5.00
CA VAL A 360 -19.97 42.25 6.09
C VAL A 360 -19.71 43.54 6.88
N SER A 361 -20.60 44.52 6.70
CA SER A 361 -20.75 45.68 7.57
C SER A 361 -22.24 45.86 7.92
N VAL A 362 -22.52 45.80 9.22
CA VAL A 362 -23.55 46.54 10.00
C VAL A 362 -25.03 46.21 9.87
N SER A 363 -25.58 45.74 11.00
CA SER A 363 -26.84 46.08 11.73
C SER A 363 -27.47 44.78 12.27
N SER A 364 -28.14 44.67 13.42
CA SER A 364 -28.29 45.41 14.69
C SER A 364 -29.34 44.61 15.50
N SER A 365 -29.06 44.24 16.75
CA SER A 365 -29.99 44.03 17.89
C SER A 365 -31.44 43.53 17.70
N LYS A 366 -31.80 42.43 18.41
CA LYS A 366 -32.75 42.40 19.55
C LYS A 366 -33.02 40.95 20.04
N SER A 367 -33.10 40.78 21.36
CA SER A 367 -33.63 39.62 22.14
C SER A 367 -35.04 39.96 22.66
N PRO A 368 -35.71 39.15 23.54
CA PRO A 368 -35.68 37.70 23.83
C PRO A 368 -37.11 37.07 23.77
N ASP A 369 -37.26 35.77 24.02
CA ASP A 369 -38.17 35.22 25.06
C ASP A 369 -38.48 33.71 24.94
N GLU A 370 -38.76 33.15 26.11
CA GLU A 370 -38.89 31.76 26.53
C GLU A 370 -40.19 31.06 26.10
N ALA A 371 -40.17 29.72 26.00
CA ALA A 371 -41.29 28.89 26.45
C ALA A 371 -40.87 27.42 26.68
N VAL A 372 -41.20 26.95 27.87
CA VAL A 372 -41.05 25.62 28.46
C VAL A 372 -42.09 24.63 27.90
N HIS A 373 -41.70 23.37 27.62
CA HIS A 373 -42.65 22.26 27.75
C HIS A 373 -42.04 20.94 28.23
N ASN A 374 -42.76 20.34 29.17
CA ASN A 374 -42.45 19.25 30.08
C ASN A 374 -42.73 17.88 29.43
N GLY A 375 -41.93 16.84 29.74
CA GLY A 375 -42.12 15.50 29.14
C GLY A 375 -41.43 14.35 29.88
N LYS A 376 -41.96 14.02 31.07
CA LYS A 376 -42.02 12.71 31.77
C LYS A 376 -40.87 11.68 31.59
N LYS A 377 -40.17 11.44 32.71
CA LYS A 377 -39.38 10.24 33.04
C LYS A 377 -40.24 8.96 32.98
N HIS A 378 -39.76 7.93 32.27
CA HIS A 378 -40.17 6.54 32.50
C HIS A 378 -38.98 5.70 32.99
N LYS A 379 -39.26 4.92 34.04
CA LYS A 379 -38.38 4.02 34.78
C LYS A 379 -37.98 2.79 33.93
N ASN A 380 -36.77 2.31 34.22
CA ASN A 380 -36.14 1.10 33.69
C ASN A 380 -36.97 -0.17 33.95
N ASP A 381 -37.11 -1.01 32.92
CA ASP A 381 -37.41 -2.45 33.03
C ASP A 381 -36.19 -3.25 32.59
N THR A 382 -35.55 -3.94 33.55
CA THR A 382 -34.29 -4.68 33.39
C THR A 382 -34.49 -6.17 33.10
N SER A 383 -35.71 -6.60 32.77
CA SER A 383 -36.09 -8.02 32.65
C SER A 383 -36.31 -8.51 31.20
N GLN A 384 -36.23 -7.62 30.19
CA GLN A 384 -36.38 -7.99 28.76
C GLN A 384 -35.05 -8.24 28.01
N GLN A 385 -33.89 -7.95 28.61
CA GLN A 385 -32.59 -8.07 27.92
C GLN A 385 -32.17 -9.54 27.68
N HIS A 386 -32.48 -10.45 28.61
CA HIS A 386 -31.97 -11.83 28.55
C HIS A 386 -32.68 -12.72 27.51
N PHE A 387 -33.95 -12.42 27.15
CA PHE A 387 -34.70 -13.14 26.12
C PHE A 387 -34.42 -12.62 24.69
N ASN A 388 -34.07 -11.34 24.55
CA ASN A 388 -33.73 -10.74 23.26
C ASN A 388 -32.36 -11.21 22.73
N GLU A 389 -31.35 -11.39 23.61
CA GLU A 389 -30.01 -11.83 23.21
C GLU A 389 -29.99 -13.24 22.57
N VAL A 390 -30.78 -14.19 23.09
CA VAL A 390 -30.85 -15.56 22.54
C VAL A 390 -31.59 -15.60 21.19
N SER A 391 -32.61 -14.74 21.01
CA SER A 391 -33.31 -14.54 19.74
C SER A 391 -32.41 -13.90 18.67
N ASP A 392 -31.54 -12.97 19.07
CA ASP A 392 -30.69 -12.24 18.13
C ASP A 392 -29.48 -13.06 17.67
N LEU A 393 -28.92 -13.92 18.54
CA LEU A 393 -27.86 -14.86 18.17
C LEU A 393 -28.30 -15.91 17.14
N THR A 394 -29.51 -16.45 17.29
CA THR A 394 -30.07 -17.42 16.33
C THR A 394 -30.36 -16.78 14.97
N LYS A 395 -30.88 -15.54 14.94
CA LYS A 395 -31.06 -14.75 13.72
C LYS A 395 -29.73 -14.43 13.02
N LEU A 396 -28.70 -14.02 13.77
CA LEU A 396 -27.36 -13.74 13.23
C LEU A 396 -26.72 -14.99 12.61
N GLN A 397 -26.90 -16.15 13.25
CA GLN A 397 -26.38 -17.42 12.73
C GLN A 397 -27.11 -17.83 11.44
N GLN A 398 -28.43 -17.64 11.39
CA GLN A 398 -29.23 -17.87 10.20
C GLN A 398 -28.80 -16.95 9.03
N HIS A 399 -28.66 -15.65 9.28
CA HIS A 399 -28.18 -14.69 8.28
C HIS A 399 -26.79 -15.05 7.73
N LYS A 400 -25.87 -15.52 8.58
CA LYS A 400 -24.54 -16.00 8.14
C LYS A 400 -24.64 -17.15 7.13
N GLU A 401 -25.48 -18.14 7.40
CA GLU A 401 -25.69 -19.27 6.47
C GLU A 401 -26.43 -18.83 5.20
N ASP A 402 -27.38 -17.91 5.29
CA ASP A 402 -28.08 -17.37 4.12
C ASP A 402 -27.15 -16.55 3.22
N ILE A 403 -26.31 -15.69 3.80
CA ILE A 403 -25.27 -14.96 3.06
C ILE A 403 -24.32 -15.93 2.36
N LYS A 404 -23.91 -17.01 3.03
CA LYS A 404 -23.05 -18.04 2.45
C LYS A 404 -23.70 -18.73 1.23
N LYS A 405 -25.00 -19.07 1.31
CA LYS A 405 -25.76 -19.57 0.15
C LYS A 405 -25.82 -18.54 -0.98
N LEU A 406 -26.08 -17.28 -0.65
CA LEU A 406 -26.19 -16.19 -1.63
C LEU A 406 -24.86 -15.90 -2.35
N LEU A 407 -23.73 -16.00 -1.65
CA LEU A 407 -22.39 -15.84 -2.23
C LEU A 407 -22.05 -16.93 -3.26
N ALA A 408 -22.68 -18.10 -3.19
CA ALA A 408 -22.54 -19.14 -4.21
C ALA A 408 -23.19 -18.75 -5.56
N PHE A 409 -24.11 -17.78 -5.59
CA PHE A 409 -24.77 -17.31 -6.81
C PHE A 409 -23.94 -16.29 -7.61
N ALA A 410 -22.61 -16.34 -7.50
CA ALA A 410 -21.71 -15.58 -8.35
C ALA A 410 -21.93 -15.92 -9.84
N THR A 411 -21.99 -14.90 -10.68
CA THR A 411 -22.22 -15.04 -12.12
C THR A 411 -20.94 -15.54 -12.83
N PRO A 412 -21.00 -16.63 -13.61
CA PRO A 412 -19.84 -17.14 -14.32
C PRO A 412 -19.27 -16.12 -15.33
N LYS A 413 -17.96 -15.86 -15.27
CA LYS A 413 -17.23 -14.95 -16.19
C LYS A 413 -17.51 -15.23 -17.67
N LYS A 414 -17.73 -16.51 -18.05
CA LYS A 414 -18.10 -16.92 -19.42
C LYS A 414 -19.43 -16.32 -19.88
N LYS A 415 -20.45 -16.23 -19.01
CA LYS A 415 -21.77 -15.65 -19.36
C LYS A 415 -21.65 -14.13 -19.55
N ILE A 416 -20.88 -13.46 -18.69
CA ILE A 416 -20.62 -12.01 -18.77
C ILE A 416 -19.88 -11.66 -20.06
N TYR A 417 -18.84 -12.43 -20.39
CA TYR A 417 -18.12 -12.28 -21.65
C TYR A 417 -19.05 -12.44 -22.88
N ARG A 418 -19.97 -13.42 -22.84
CA ARG A 418 -20.97 -13.61 -23.91
C ARG A 418 -21.94 -12.42 -24.03
N LEU A 419 -22.40 -11.88 -22.91
CA LEU A 419 -23.28 -10.70 -22.85
C LEU A 419 -22.61 -9.50 -23.53
N ILE A 420 -21.41 -9.13 -23.07
CA ILE A 420 -20.68 -7.97 -23.58
C ILE A 420 -20.37 -8.14 -25.06
N ARG A 421 -19.93 -9.33 -25.48
CA ARG A 421 -19.64 -9.61 -26.89
C ARG A 421 -20.89 -9.45 -27.76
N LYS A 422 -22.06 -9.96 -27.33
CA LYS A 422 -23.32 -9.81 -28.08
C LYS A 422 -23.76 -8.35 -28.15
N PHE A 423 -23.65 -7.61 -27.04
CA PHE A 423 -23.97 -6.18 -27.01
C PHE A 423 -23.11 -5.37 -27.97
N ILE A 424 -21.77 -5.56 -27.96
CA ILE A 424 -20.88 -4.83 -28.87
C ILE A 424 -21.20 -5.13 -30.34
N VAL A 425 -21.54 -6.38 -30.69
CA VAL A 425 -21.95 -6.74 -32.06
C VAL A 425 -23.27 -6.09 -32.47
N GLN A 426 -24.22 -5.95 -31.54
CA GLN A 426 -25.49 -5.31 -31.82
C GLN A 426 -25.35 -3.80 -32.01
N VAL A 427 -24.49 -3.15 -31.22
CA VAL A 427 -24.34 -1.69 -31.24
C VAL A 427 -23.31 -1.21 -32.27
N VAL A 428 -22.10 -1.78 -32.26
CA VAL A 428 -20.96 -1.28 -33.05
C VAL A 428 -20.96 -1.92 -34.44
N PRO A 429 -21.10 -1.14 -35.53
CA PRO A 429 -21.07 -1.67 -36.89
C PRO A 429 -19.73 -2.37 -37.23
N LYS A 430 -19.77 -3.35 -38.14
CA LYS A 430 -18.59 -4.16 -38.49
C LYS A 430 -17.53 -3.30 -39.20
N GLU A 431 -18.00 -2.32 -39.96
CA GLU A 431 -17.25 -1.34 -40.74
C GLU A 431 -16.29 -0.52 -39.86
N MET A 432 -16.59 -0.38 -38.55
CA MET A 432 -15.69 0.24 -37.58
C MET A 432 -14.35 -0.51 -37.45
N TRP A 433 -14.37 -1.83 -37.66
CA TRP A 433 -13.23 -2.73 -37.50
C TRP A 433 -12.57 -3.15 -38.82
N GLY A 434 -13.14 -2.75 -39.97
CA GLY A 434 -12.70 -3.10 -41.33
C GLY A 434 -13.61 -4.11 -42.05
N ASP A 435 -13.47 -4.21 -43.38
CA ASP A 435 -14.25 -5.12 -44.21
C ASP A 435 -13.75 -6.58 -44.08
N SER A 436 -14.70 -7.53 -44.13
CA SER A 436 -14.56 -8.98 -43.86
C SER A 436 -13.14 -9.52 -44.06
N ASP A 437 -12.41 -9.90 -43.01
CA ASP A 437 -12.51 -11.22 -42.39
C ASP A 437 -11.94 -11.23 -40.95
N THR A 438 -12.56 -12.06 -40.11
CA THR A 438 -12.48 -12.36 -38.65
C THR A 438 -11.33 -11.86 -37.73
N LYS A 439 -10.19 -11.31 -38.19
CA LYS A 439 -8.99 -11.04 -37.37
C LYS A 439 -9.10 -9.82 -36.44
N ASN A 440 -9.49 -8.64 -36.93
CA ASN A 440 -9.60 -7.44 -36.08
C ASN A 440 -10.67 -7.63 -34.99
N TRP A 441 -11.81 -8.23 -35.35
CA TRP A 441 -12.83 -8.62 -34.37
C TRP A 441 -12.34 -9.71 -33.40
N LYS A 442 -11.46 -10.63 -33.83
CA LYS A 442 -10.78 -11.58 -32.92
C LYS A 442 -9.91 -10.84 -31.90
N CYS A 443 -9.21 -9.79 -32.29
CA CYS A 443 -8.43 -8.94 -31.37
C CYS A 443 -9.35 -8.25 -30.33
N VAL A 444 -10.48 -7.69 -30.76
CA VAL A 444 -11.50 -7.14 -29.84
C VAL A 444 -12.04 -8.22 -28.88
N LYS A 445 -12.36 -9.41 -29.38
CA LYS A 445 -12.80 -10.55 -28.56
C LYS A 445 -11.75 -10.96 -27.52
N ILE A 446 -10.47 -10.92 -27.88
CA ILE A 446 -9.35 -11.22 -26.98
C ILE A 446 -9.25 -10.13 -25.91
N LEU A 447 -9.32 -8.85 -26.28
CA LEU A 447 -9.30 -7.72 -25.35
C LEU A 447 -10.44 -7.80 -24.32
N LEU A 448 -11.67 -8.03 -24.77
CA LEU A 448 -12.83 -8.21 -23.90
C LEU A 448 -12.66 -9.43 -22.99
N ARG A 449 -12.08 -10.52 -23.50
CA ARG A 449 -11.81 -11.73 -22.69
C ARG A 449 -10.74 -11.43 -21.64
N LYS A 450 -9.64 -10.77 -22.01
CA LYS A 450 -8.59 -10.34 -21.07
C LYS A 450 -9.20 -9.51 -19.94
N LEU A 451 -10.03 -8.52 -20.26
CA LEU A 451 -10.69 -7.66 -19.27
C LEU A 451 -11.58 -8.47 -18.31
N ILE A 452 -12.47 -9.33 -18.80
CA ILE A 452 -13.44 -10.04 -17.94
C ILE A 452 -12.80 -11.15 -17.11
N PHE A 453 -11.75 -11.80 -17.64
CA PHE A 453 -11.02 -12.85 -16.93
C PHE A 453 -9.83 -12.33 -16.14
N SER A 454 -9.65 -11.01 -16.10
CA SER A 454 -8.57 -10.37 -15.34
C SER A 454 -8.74 -10.52 -13.83
N ARG A 455 -7.60 -10.34 -13.15
CA ARG A 455 -7.47 -10.21 -11.69
C ARG A 455 -7.51 -8.73 -11.31
N LYS A 456 -7.71 -8.46 -10.03
CA LYS A 456 -7.79 -7.10 -9.46
C LYS A 456 -6.68 -6.16 -9.93
N PHE A 457 -5.42 -6.61 -9.92
CA PHE A 457 -4.28 -5.75 -10.25
C PHE A 457 -3.72 -5.96 -11.66
N ASP A 458 -4.49 -6.60 -12.54
CA ASP A 458 -4.08 -6.74 -13.93
C ASP A 458 -4.21 -5.40 -14.67
N VAL A 459 -3.22 -5.11 -15.53
CA VAL A 459 -3.15 -3.92 -16.37
C VAL A 459 -2.77 -4.33 -17.79
N PHE A 460 -3.61 -3.93 -18.75
CA PHE A 460 -3.43 -4.22 -20.16
C PHE A 460 -3.07 -2.95 -20.94
N SER A 461 -2.16 -3.08 -21.89
CA SER A 461 -1.76 -1.96 -22.75
C SER A 461 -2.60 -1.96 -24.03
N LEU A 462 -3.36 -0.88 -24.27
CA LEU A 462 -4.10 -0.74 -25.53
C LEU A 462 -3.17 -0.59 -26.73
N LYS A 463 -1.96 -0.05 -26.54
CA LYS A 463 -0.93 0.03 -27.57
C LYS A 463 -0.57 -1.37 -28.09
N LYS A 464 -0.18 -2.29 -27.19
CA LYS A 464 0.11 -3.69 -27.55
C LYS A 464 -1.07 -4.38 -28.22
N CYS A 465 -2.29 -4.12 -27.74
CA CYS A 465 -3.49 -4.65 -28.36
C CYS A 465 -3.71 -4.10 -29.78
N ALA A 466 -3.49 -2.80 -30.00
CA ALA A 466 -3.63 -2.14 -31.29
C ALA A 466 -2.58 -2.62 -32.29
N ASP A 467 -1.36 -2.93 -31.84
CA ASP A 467 -0.27 -3.44 -32.69
C ASP A 467 -0.62 -4.77 -33.39
N GLU A 468 -1.54 -5.56 -32.83
CA GLU A 468 -2.04 -6.81 -33.43
C GLU A 468 -3.09 -6.60 -34.53
N PHE A 469 -3.65 -5.39 -34.67
CA PHE A 469 -4.69 -5.09 -35.66
C PHE A 469 -4.14 -4.88 -37.05
N GLN A 470 -4.91 -5.33 -38.05
CA GLN A 470 -4.67 -5.02 -39.46
C GLN A 470 -5.32 -3.69 -39.81
N VAL A 471 -4.64 -2.58 -39.50
CA VAL A 471 -5.12 -1.22 -39.78
C VAL A 471 -5.34 -0.95 -41.27
N THR A 472 -4.61 -1.65 -42.15
CA THR A 472 -4.75 -1.53 -43.62
C THR A 472 -6.10 -2.03 -44.15
N LYS A 473 -6.80 -2.89 -43.40
CA LYS A 473 -8.15 -3.38 -43.76
C LYS A 473 -9.28 -2.45 -43.29
N VAL A 474 -8.95 -1.38 -42.56
CA VAL A 474 -9.93 -0.43 -42.03
C VAL A 474 -10.10 0.73 -43.02
N LYS A 475 -11.12 0.64 -43.88
CA LYS A 475 -11.36 1.57 -44.99
C LYS A 475 -11.34 3.05 -44.58
N TRP A 476 -12.01 3.39 -43.48
CA TRP A 476 -12.12 4.79 -43.04
C TRP A 476 -10.80 5.38 -42.53
N MET A 477 -9.84 4.53 -42.12
CA MET A 477 -8.50 4.98 -41.71
C MET A 477 -7.57 5.22 -42.90
N ASN A 478 -7.82 4.60 -44.05
CA ASN A 478 -6.95 4.66 -45.23
C ASN A 478 -7.48 5.67 -46.26
N VAL A 479 -7.06 6.94 -46.15
CA VAL A 479 -7.61 8.04 -46.97
C VAL A 479 -6.82 8.29 -48.26
N GLN A 480 -5.57 7.83 -48.34
CA GLN A 480 -4.63 8.32 -49.37
C GLN A 480 -3.78 7.25 -50.08
N HIS A 481 -3.80 5.97 -49.68
CA HIS A 481 -2.92 4.97 -50.30
C HIS A 481 -3.70 3.85 -51.01
N LYS A 482 -3.65 3.88 -52.36
CA LYS A 482 -3.98 2.73 -53.23
C LYS A 482 -2.83 1.71 -53.36
N GLY A 483 -1.69 1.95 -52.70
CA GLY A 483 -0.50 1.09 -52.73
C GLY A 483 -0.48 0.03 -51.62
N LYS A 484 0.35 -1.02 -51.80
CA LYS A 484 0.51 -2.16 -50.87
C LYS A 484 1.24 -1.80 -49.56
N TYR A 485 1.86 -0.61 -49.47
CA TYR A 485 2.72 -0.16 -48.36
C TYR A 485 2.14 1.05 -47.62
N CYS A 486 2.13 1.01 -46.28
CA CYS A 486 1.67 2.09 -45.39
C CYS A 486 2.88 2.78 -44.73
N PRO A 487 3.09 4.09 -44.92
CA PRO A 487 4.21 4.80 -44.32
C PRO A 487 4.25 4.68 -42.79
N PRO A 488 5.45 4.63 -42.15
CA PRO A 488 5.57 4.50 -40.70
C PRO A 488 4.77 5.54 -39.90
N ASN A 489 4.83 6.82 -40.30
CA ASN A 489 4.10 7.90 -39.62
C ASN A 489 2.57 7.74 -39.72
N GLU A 490 2.07 7.30 -40.88
CA GLU A 490 0.64 7.05 -41.09
C GLU A 490 0.17 5.82 -40.31
N ARG A 491 1.01 4.78 -40.21
CA ARG A 491 0.76 3.61 -39.38
C ARG A 491 0.67 4.00 -37.90
N VAL A 492 1.57 4.84 -37.40
CA VAL A 492 1.53 5.36 -36.03
C VAL A 492 0.21 6.10 -35.79
N LYS A 493 -0.19 7.01 -36.69
CA LYS A 493 -1.45 7.75 -36.55
C LYS A 493 -2.68 6.85 -36.56
N CYS A 494 -2.72 5.85 -37.44
CA CYS A 494 -3.81 4.87 -37.47
C CYS A 494 -3.89 4.05 -36.16
N LEU A 495 -2.74 3.66 -35.60
CA LEU A 495 -2.68 2.95 -34.32
C LEU A 495 -3.13 3.84 -33.15
N GLU A 496 -2.83 5.14 -33.16
CA GLU A 496 -3.35 6.09 -32.16
C GLU A 496 -4.86 6.19 -32.19
N LEU A 497 -5.44 6.40 -33.38
CA LEU A 497 -6.90 6.45 -33.57
C LEU A 497 -7.56 5.14 -33.13
N LEU A 498 -6.95 3.99 -33.44
CA LEU A 498 -7.45 2.70 -33.00
C LEU A 498 -7.40 2.57 -31.47
N GLN A 499 -6.34 3.04 -30.81
CA GLN A 499 -6.26 3.03 -29.36
C GLN A 499 -7.37 3.88 -28.72
N ASP A 500 -7.66 5.05 -29.28
CA ASP A 500 -8.76 5.92 -28.82
C ASP A 500 -10.12 5.22 -29.01
N LEU A 501 -10.32 4.56 -30.15
CA LEU A 501 -11.54 3.79 -30.41
C LEU A 501 -11.72 2.62 -29.42
N LEU A 502 -10.65 1.87 -29.13
CA LEU A 502 -10.67 0.77 -28.16
C LEU A 502 -10.93 1.27 -26.74
N TRP A 503 -10.29 2.38 -26.36
CA TRP A 503 -10.52 3.03 -25.07
C TRP A 503 -11.97 3.51 -24.95
N TRP A 504 -12.50 4.15 -25.98
CA TRP A 504 -13.90 4.59 -26.03
C TRP A 504 -14.86 3.42 -25.87
N MET A 505 -14.66 2.32 -26.62
CA MET A 505 -15.48 1.12 -26.50
C MET A 505 -15.48 0.59 -25.05
N ILE A 506 -14.32 0.52 -24.41
CA ILE A 506 -14.22 0.01 -23.04
C ILE A 506 -14.85 0.99 -22.03
N SER A 507 -14.46 2.26 -22.09
CA SER A 507 -14.86 3.28 -21.11
C SER A 507 -16.31 3.72 -21.23
N SER A 508 -16.84 3.79 -22.45
CA SER A 508 -18.18 4.32 -22.73
C SER A 508 -19.23 3.24 -22.94
N LEU A 509 -18.86 2.03 -23.38
CA LEU A 509 -19.83 0.95 -23.59
C LEU A 509 -19.70 -0.14 -22.53
N VAL A 510 -18.51 -0.74 -22.39
CA VAL A 510 -18.32 -1.93 -21.55
C VAL A 510 -18.39 -1.59 -20.06
N PHE A 511 -17.75 -0.52 -19.63
CA PHE A 511 -17.73 -0.14 -18.21
C PHE A 511 -19.12 0.22 -17.67
N PRO A 512 -19.95 1.04 -18.34
CA PRO A 512 -21.31 1.29 -17.88
C PRO A 512 -22.16 0.01 -17.75
N LEU A 513 -22.07 -0.91 -18.73
CA LEU A 513 -22.74 -2.21 -18.65
C LEU A 513 -22.34 -2.98 -17.39
N LEU A 514 -21.04 -3.14 -17.17
CA LEU A 514 -20.49 -3.88 -16.03
C LEU A 514 -20.91 -3.25 -14.71
N ARG A 515 -20.78 -1.92 -14.60
CA ARG A 515 -21.10 -1.17 -13.38
C ARG A 515 -22.58 -1.24 -13.04
N ASN A 516 -23.47 -1.15 -14.02
CA ASN A 516 -24.91 -1.01 -13.72
C ASN A 516 -25.64 -2.34 -13.61
N LEU A 517 -25.18 -3.40 -14.30
CA LEU A 517 -25.80 -4.73 -14.22
C LEU A 517 -25.22 -5.62 -13.09
N LEU A 518 -23.97 -5.39 -12.72
CA LEU A 518 -23.22 -6.26 -11.82
C LEU A 518 -22.59 -5.47 -10.66
N TYR A 519 -22.46 -6.12 -9.52
CA TYR A 519 -21.54 -5.74 -8.45
C TYR A 519 -20.28 -6.58 -8.56
N ILE A 520 -19.13 -5.93 -8.68
CA ILE A 520 -17.84 -6.58 -8.96
C ILE A 520 -16.93 -6.35 -7.76
N THR A 521 -16.50 -7.44 -7.13
CA THR A 521 -15.70 -7.40 -5.89
C THR A 521 -14.72 -8.56 -5.82
N GLU A 522 -13.65 -8.39 -5.05
CA GLU A 522 -12.83 -9.49 -4.56
C GLU A 522 -13.54 -10.21 -3.40
N ALA A 523 -13.06 -11.39 -3.04
CA ALA A 523 -13.50 -12.13 -1.85
C ALA A 523 -12.28 -12.52 -0.99
N GLU A 524 -12.46 -12.52 0.33
CA GLU A 524 -11.40 -12.89 1.26
C GLU A 524 -11.00 -14.36 1.06
N GLY A 525 -9.70 -14.62 0.97
CA GLY A 525 -9.16 -15.95 0.72
C GLY A 525 -9.02 -16.35 -0.75
N LEU A 526 -9.50 -15.56 -1.73
CA LEU A 526 -9.34 -15.85 -3.17
C LEU A 526 -8.18 -15.08 -3.86
N ALA A 527 -7.22 -14.58 -3.07
CA ALA A 527 -6.12 -13.74 -3.53
C ALA A 527 -6.58 -12.53 -4.37
N ASN A 528 -6.21 -12.44 -5.65
CA ASN A 528 -6.60 -11.33 -6.53
C ASN A 528 -7.74 -11.66 -7.50
N GLU A 529 -8.42 -12.81 -7.32
CA GLU A 529 -9.59 -13.15 -8.14
C GLU A 529 -10.78 -12.25 -7.85
N ILE A 530 -11.59 -12.07 -8.88
CA ILE A 530 -12.76 -11.21 -8.85
C ILE A 530 -14.00 -12.05 -9.08
N ALA A 531 -14.99 -11.84 -8.22
CA ALA A 531 -16.34 -12.35 -8.35
C ALA A 531 -17.27 -11.27 -8.92
N PHE A 532 -18.26 -11.72 -9.68
CA PHE A 532 -19.27 -10.88 -10.30
C PHE A 532 -20.63 -11.31 -9.77
N TYR A 533 -21.34 -10.43 -9.09
CA TYR A 533 -22.69 -10.69 -8.59
C TYR A 533 -23.69 -9.87 -9.39
N GLN A 534 -24.85 -10.43 -9.73
CA GLN A 534 -25.93 -9.61 -10.28
C GLN A 534 -26.45 -8.66 -9.21
N ARG A 535 -26.86 -7.45 -9.63
CA ARG A 535 -27.39 -6.45 -8.70
C ARG A 535 -28.50 -6.97 -7.78
N PRO A 536 -29.53 -7.71 -8.26
CA PRO A 536 -30.57 -8.22 -7.39
C PRO A 536 -30.03 -9.13 -6.27
N VAL A 537 -29.07 -10.00 -6.59
CA VAL A 537 -28.43 -10.89 -5.61
C VAL A 537 -27.63 -10.08 -4.60
N TRP A 538 -26.79 -9.15 -5.08
CA TRP A 538 -25.95 -8.34 -4.19
C TRP A 538 -26.74 -7.41 -3.28
N ASN A 539 -27.90 -6.91 -3.73
CA ASN A 539 -28.77 -6.06 -2.91
C ASN A 539 -29.33 -6.84 -1.71
N VAL A 540 -29.72 -8.11 -1.90
CA VAL A 540 -30.15 -8.99 -0.79
C VAL A 540 -29.02 -9.21 0.20
N ILE A 541 -27.84 -9.59 -0.32
CA ILE A 541 -26.62 -9.79 0.48
C ILE A 541 -26.31 -8.54 1.31
N SER A 542 -26.38 -7.36 0.69
CA SER A 542 -26.09 -6.09 1.33
C SER A 542 -27.11 -5.72 2.41
N ALA A 543 -28.40 -6.01 2.17
CA ALA A 543 -29.47 -5.76 3.13
C ALA A 543 -29.35 -6.65 4.37
N LEU A 544 -29.07 -7.95 4.21
CA LEU A 544 -28.86 -8.87 5.32
C LEU A 544 -27.63 -8.46 6.15
N ALA A 545 -26.51 -8.17 5.48
CA ALA A 545 -25.30 -7.73 6.16
C ALA A 545 -25.49 -6.39 6.90
N LEU A 546 -26.28 -5.46 6.36
CA LEU A 546 -26.60 -4.21 7.07
C LEU A 546 -27.49 -4.46 8.28
N SER A 547 -28.48 -5.38 8.18
CA SER A 547 -29.30 -5.77 9.33
C SER A 547 -28.44 -6.34 10.47
N ASP A 548 -27.40 -7.12 10.16
CA ASP A 548 -26.46 -7.63 11.16
C ASP A 548 -25.62 -6.54 11.82
N LEU A 549 -25.29 -5.48 11.06
CA LEU A 549 -24.50 -4.35 11.56
C LEU A 549 -25.34 -3.38 12.38
N GLU A 550 -26.62 -3.21 12.04
CA GLU A 550 -27.59 -2.40 12.77
C GLU A 550 -27.89 -2.97 14.18
N GLY A 551 -27.67 -4.26 14.39
CA GLY A 551 -27.80 -4.95 15.68
C GLY A 551 -26.76 -4.57 16.76
N GLY A 552 -26.11 -3.41 16.64
CA GLY A 552 -25.27 -2.84 17.72
C GLY A 552 -23.97 -2.14 17.29
N ILE A 553 -23.53 -2.29 16.03
CA ILE A 553 -22.28 -1.67 15.55
C ILE A 553 -22.55 -0.33 14.87
N LEU A 554 -23.55 -0.31 13.98
CA LEU A 554 -23.99 0.85 13.23
C LEU A 554 -25.40 1.23 13.66
N GLN A 555 -25.68 2.53 13.63
CA GLN A 555 -27.02 3.07 13.85
C GLN A 555 -27.34 4.03 12.70
N PRO A 556 -28.55 3.99 12.10
CA PRO A 556 -28.96 5.00 11.14
C PRO A 556 -28.80 6.41 11.71
N ALA A 557 -28.26 7.34 10.93
CA ALA A 557 -28.06 8.71 11.40
C ALA A 557 -29.40 9.47 11.45
N SER A 558 -29.75 9.99 12.63
CA SER A 558 -30.82 10.96 12.86
C SER A 558 -30.26 12.30 13.34
N ILE A 559 -31.06 13.37 13.27
CA ILE A 559 -30.67 14.74 13.72
C ILE A 559 -30.19 14.72 15.19
N GLU A 560 -30.80 13.90 16.04
CA GLU A 560 -30.44 13.76 17.46
C GLU A 560 -29.11 13.01 17.68
N THR A 561 -28.71 12.16 16.73
CA THR A 561 -27.49 11.33 16.87
C THR A 561 -26.22 12.00 16.38
N LEU A 562 -26.34 13.09 15.61
CA LEU A 562 -25.22 13.82 15.01
C LEU A 562 -24.86 15.06 15.86
N PRO A 563 -23.57 15.31 16.15
CA PRO A 563 -23.15 16.55 16.78
C PRO A 563 -23.44 17.77 15.88
N SER A 564 -23.84 18.91 16.47
CA SER A 564 -24.15 20.15 15.74
C SER A 564 -22.98 20.69 14.91
N GLU A 565 -21.74 20.47 15.33
CA GLU A 565 -20.53 20.78 14.57
C GLU A 565 -19.59 19.57 14.48
N ARG A 566 -19.49 18.96 13.30
CA ARG A 566 -18.62 17.81 13.05
C ARG A 566 -17.28 18.19 12.45
N GLN A 567 -16.20 17.59 12.97
CA GLN A 567 -14.84 17.81 12.46
C GLN A 567 -14.41 16.73 11.49
N LEU A 568 -14.90 15.51 11.66
CA LEU A 568 -14.57 14.37 10.81
C LEU A 568 -15.55 14.28 9.64
N ALA A 569 -15.01 14.11 8.43
CA ALA A 569 -15.83 13.95 7.24
C ALA A 569 -16.58 12.61 7.21
N THR A 570 -17.72 12.56 6.54
CA THR A 570 -18.42 11.29 6.25
C THR A 570 -17.60 10.45 5.27
N SER A 571 -17.32 9.21 5.64
CA SER A 571 -16.54 8.26 4.85
C SER A 571 -17.43 7.25 4.14
N ARG A 572 -16.90 6.52 3.16
CA ARG A 572 -17.69 5.51 2.42
C ARG A 572 -17.48 4.12 3.03
N MET A 573 -18.53 3.33 3.17
CA MET A 573 -18.43 1.92 3.56
C MET A 573 -18.64 1.00 2.34
N ARG A 574 -17.89 -0.11 2.30
CA ARG A 574 -18.10 -1.22 1.36
C ARG A 574 -18.16 -2.55 2.09
N LEU A 575 -18.83 -3.54 1.51
CA LEU A 575 -18.89 -4.90 2.03
C LEU A 575 -17.94 -5.81 1.25
N LEU A 576 -17.14 -6.59 1.97
CA LEU A 576 -16.23 -7.61 1.43
C LEU A 576 -16.75 -9.01 1.79
N PRO A 577 -17.00 -9.88 0.80
CA PRO A 577 -17.35 -11.28 1.04
C PRO A 577 -16.27 -12.07 1.80
N LYS A 578 -16.70 -12.91 2.73
CA LYS A 578 -15.90 -13.92 3.44
C LYS A 578 -16.50 -15.31 3.23
N PRO A 579 -15.74 -16.39 3.46
CA PRO A 579 -16.28 -17.76 3.40
C PRO A 579 -17.53 -17.99 4.29
N ASN A 580 -17.57 -17.37 5.47
CA ASN A 580 -18.65 -17.52 6.46
C ASN A 580 -19.30 -16.17 6.84
N GLY A 581 -19.52 -15.28 5.88
CA GLY A 581 -20.23 -14.01 6.11
C GLY A 581 -19.64 -12.82 5.35
N ILE A 582 -19.72 -11.63 5.92
CA ILE A 582 -19.28 -10.37 5.30
C ILE A 582 -18.44 -9.52 6.25
N ARG A 583 -17.48 -8.78 5.69
CA ARG A 583 -16.69 -7.78 6.41
C ARG A 583 -17.03 -6.37 5.95
N PRO A 584 -17.49 -5.47 6.82
CA PRO A 584 -17.58 -4.05 6.50
C PRO A 584 -16.18 -3.44 6.43
N LEU A 585 -15.91 -2.65 5.39
CA LEU A 585 -14.66 -1.91 5.21
C LEU A 585 -14.96 -0.44 4.99
N MET A 586 -14.40 0.43 5.83
CA MET A 586 -14.61 1.87 5.73
C MET A 586 -13.43 2.50 4.98
N ASN A 587 -13.70 3.20 3.88
CA ASN A 587 -12.72 4.00 3.17
C ASN A 587 -12.60 5.39 3.82
N LEU A 588 -11.81 5.46 4.88
CA LEU A 588 -11.54 6.67 5.66
C LEU A 588 -10.47 7.57 5.01
N SER A 589 -9.88 7.13 3.89
CA SER A 589 -8.89 7.87 3.11
C SER A 589 -9.54 8.84 2.11
N THR A 590 -10.84 8.69 1.84
CA THR A 590 -11.61 9.57 0.95
C THR A 590 -12.86 10.11 1.65
N ALA A 591 -13.07 11.42 1.57
CA ALA A 591 -14.32 12.03 2.01
C ALA A 591 -15.39 11.87 0.93
N THR A 592 -16.65 11.70 1.35
CA THR A 592 -17.81 11.76 0.46
C THR A 592 -17.95 13.15 -0.18
N ASP A 593 -17.75 14.19 0.63
CA ASP A 593 -17.65 15.58 0.22
C ASP A 593 -16.20 15.93 -0.19
N PRO A 594 -15.93 16.27 -1.46
CA PRO A 594 -14.58 16.57 -1.95
C PRO A 594 -13.97 17.86 -1.36
N THR A 595 -14.77 18.73 -0.74
CA THR A 595 -14.30 19.96 -0.09
C THR A 595 -13.65 19.69 1.27
N LYS A 596 -14.05 18.58 1.92
CA LYS A 596 -13.57 18.17 3.24
C LYS A 596 -12.31 17.30 3.14
N VAL A 597 -11.54 17.30 4.24
CA VAL A 597 -10.36 16.44 4.41
C VAL A 597 -10.83 15.06 4.88
N SER A 598 -10.21 13.99 4.38
CA SER A 598 -10.56 12.63 4.77
C SER A 598 -10.23 12.36 6.24
N VAL A 599 -10.98 11.44 6.86
CA VAL A 599 -10.81 11.10 8.29
C VAL A 599 -9.37 10.67 8.58
N ASN A 600 -8.78 9.81 7.75
CA ASN A 600 -7.39 9.37 7.94
C ASN A 600 -6.38 10.52 7.89
N ARG A 601 -6.63 11.55 7.07
CA ARG A 601 -5.77 12.72 6.99
C ARG A 601 -5.95 13.64 8.20
N SER A 602 -7.17 13.78 8.73
CA SER A 602 -7.44 14.49 9.99
C SER A 602 -6.84 13.78 11.21
N MET A 603 -6.87 12.45 11.24
CA MET A 603 -6.33 11.63 12.33
C MET A 603 -4.82 11.39 12.22
N GLU A 604 -4.15 11.84 11.15
CA GLU A 604 -2.72 11.57 10.93
C GLU A 604 -1.85 12.16 12.05
N ALA A 605 -2.11 13.40 12.48
CA ALA A 605 -1.37 14.03 13.59
C ALA A 605 -1.58 13.26 14.90
N VAL A 606 -2.82 12.87 15.20
CA VAL A 606 -3.16 12.05 16.37
C VAL A 606 -2.42 10.71 16.32
N HIS A 607 -2.32 10.09 15.14
CA HIS A 607 -1.58 8.84 14.96
C HIS A 607 -0.12 9.00 15.36
N ARG A 608 0.54 10.08 14.90
CA ARG A 608 1.95 10.34 15.23
C ARG A 608 2.16 10.56 16.72
N VAL A 609 1.26 11.29 17.37
CA VAL A 609 1.31 11.49 18.83
C VAL A 609 1.16 10.18 19.60
N LEU A 610 0.21 9.31 19.20
CA LEU A 610 0.03 8.02 19.85
C LEU A 610 1.25 7.11 19.66
N ILE A 611 1.86 7.09 18.47
CA ILE A 611 3.09 6.34 18.22
C ILE A 611 4.23 6.86 19.11
N PHE A 612 4.40 8.18 19.22
CA PHE A 612 5.39 8.76 20.12
C PHE A 612 5.19 8.34 21.58
N GLU A 613 3.96 8.42 22.10
CA GLU A 613 3.67 8.00 23.47
C GLU A 613 3.91 6.51 23.72
N MET A 614 3.66 5.67 22.70
CA MET A 614 3.92 4.23 22.77
C MET A 614 5.42 3.91 22.78
N GLU A 615 6.22 4.65 22.01
CA GLU A 615 7.69 4.53 22.02
C GLU A 615 8.28 5.00 23.35
N ARG A 616 7.73 6.07 23.93
CA ARG A 616 8.12 6.58 25.26
C ARG A 616 7.68 5.67 26.41
N GLN A 617 6.59 4.92 26.24
CA GLN A 617 5.99 4.09 27.30
C GLN A 617 5.78 2.64 26.82
N PRO A 618 6.80 1.76 26.91
CA PRO A 618 6.72 0.38 26.40
C PRO A 618 5.52 -0.43 26.94
N LYS A 619 5.09 -0.14 28.17
CA LYS A 619 3.89 -0.75 28.77
C LYS A 619 2.63 -0.57 27.92
N LEU A 620 2.51 0.48 27.11
CA LEU A 620 1.32 0.71 26.28
C LEU A 620 1.18 -0.32 25.14
N LEU A 621 2.26 -1.00 24.76
CA LEU A 621 2.26 -2.06 23.76
C LEU A 621 2.06 -3.46 24.35
N GLY A 622 2.46 -3.66 25.62
CA GLY A 622 2.33 -4.96 26.28
C GLY A 622 3.04 -6.07 25.51
N ALA A 623 2.36 -7.20 25.32
CA ALA A 623 2.85 -8.34 24.55
C ALA A 623 2.83 -8.15 23.02
N SER A 624 2.42 -6.98 22.52
CA SER A 624 2.24 -6.76 21.08
C SER A 624 3.56 -6.85 20.31
N VAL A 625 3.53 -7.56 19.18
CA VAL A 625 4.58 -7.58 18.15
C VAL A 625 4.02 -7.04 16.84
N ARG A 626 4.83 -6.29 16.10
CA ARG A 626 4.41 -5.57 14.89
C ARG A 626 4.89 -6.21 13.59
N ASN A 627 5.96 -6.99 13.66
CA ASN A 627 6.60 -7.63 12.50
C ASN A 627 7.37 -8.89 12.92
N ILE A 628 7.89 -9.61 11.91
CA ILE A 628 8.67 -10.83 12.11
C ILE A 628 9.99 -10.54 12.86
N ASP A 629 10.59 -9.35 12.68
CA ASP A 629 11.82 -8.98 13.37
C ASP A 629 11.61 -8.92 14.89
N GLU A 630 10.49 -8.35 15.37
CA GLU A 630 10.14 -8.30 16.79
C GLU A 630 9.79 -9.67 17.36
N ILE A 631 9.13 -10.52 16.57
CA ILE A 631 8.88 -11.92 16.93
C ILE A 631 10.21 -12.65 17.14
N TYR A 632 11.12 -12.55 16.17
CA TYR A 632 12.44 -13.19 16.24
C TYR A 632 13.27 -12.69 17.41
N LYS A 633 13.27 -11.38 17.68
CA LYS A 633 13.98 -10.78 18.82
C LYS A 633 13.48 -11.27 20.19
N ARG A 634 12.21 -11.69 20.30
CA ARG A 634 11.65 -12.25 21.53
C ARG A 634 11.79 -13.77 21.60
N LEU A 635 11.51 -14.48 20.50
CA LEU A 635 11.59 -15.94 20.45
C LEU A 635 13.00 -16.50 20.54
N LYS A 636 13.99 -15.89 19.84
CA LYS A 636 15.37 -16.41 19.84
C LYS A 636 15.96 -16.53 21.25
N PRO A 637 16.03 -15.46 22.07
CA PRO A 637 16.58 -15.58 23.42
C PRO A 637 15.75 -16.52 24.29
N PHE A 638 14.42 -16.50 24.16
CA PHE A 638 13.53 -17.35 24.92
C PHE A 638 13.73 -18.86 24.64
N PHE A 639 13.83 -19.25 23.37
CA PHE A 639 14.08 -20.64 22.99
C PHE A 639 15.46 -21.10 23.46
N LEU A 640 16.49 -20.25 23.32
CA LEU A 640 17.81 -20.54 23.86
C LEU A 640 17.80 -20.74 25.38
N GLN A 641 17.06 -19.91 26.12
CA GLN A 641 16.89 -20.07 27.57
C GLN A 641 16.26 -21.42 27.94
N ILE A 642 15.20 -21.85 27.25
CA ILE A 642 14.55 -23.15 27.50
C ILE A 642 15.49 -24.31 27.17
N SER A 643 16.19 -24.25 26.04
CA SER A 643 17.09 -25.30 25.57
C SER A 643 18.30 -25.48 26.49
N GLN A 644 18.86 -24.37 27.01
CA GLN A 644 20.06 -24.37 27.84
C GLN A 644 19.78 -24.52 29.34
N CYS A 645 18.51 -24.52 29.76
CA CYS A 645 18.17 -24.57 31.18
C CYS A 645 18.28 -26.00 31.77
N PRO A 646 19.11 -26.20 32.82
CA PRO A 646 19.26 -27.50 33.47
C PRO A 646 17.97 -28.05 34.07
N CYS A 647 17.17 -27.21 34.72
CA CYS A 647 15.89 -27.62 35.33
C CYS A 647 14.89 -28.10 34.28
N CYS A 648 14.89 -27.45 33.11
CA CYS A 648 14.00 -27.78 32.02
C CYS A 648 14.48 -29.06 31.31
N ALA A 649 15.80 -29.30 31.26
CA ALA A 649 16.38 -30.56 30.81
C ALA A 649 16.06 -31.73 31.76
N GLU A 650 16.16 -31.52 33.07
CA GLU A 650 15.87 -32.55 34.08
C GLU A 650 14.40 -32.97 34.05
N ARG A 651 13.48 -32.01 33.95
CA ARG A 651 12.03 -32.28 33.78
C ARG A 651 11.73 -33.21 32.61
N ARG A 652 12.43 -33.02 31.49
CA ARG A 652 12.27 -33.85 30.28
C ARG A 652 12.85 -35.25 30.45
N ARG A 653 13.93 -35.41 31.24
CA ARG A 653 14.48 -36.73 31.57
C ARG A 653 13.51 -37.56 32.41
N VAL A 654 12.82 -36.92 33.36
CA VAL A 654 11.85 -37.59 34.24
C VAL A 654 10.62 -38.08 33.47
N CYS A 655 10.18 -37.36 32.43
CA CYS A 655 9.02 -37.72 31.63
C CYS A 655 9.38 -37.62 30.14
N GLY A 656 9.89 -38.72 29.57
CA GLY A 656 10.53 -38.75 28.24
C GLY A 656 9.66 -38.31 27.04
N ASP A 657 8.35 -38.13 27.22
CA ASP A 657 7.42 -37.65 26.18
C ASP A 657 6.95 -36.19 26.40
N THR A 658 7.59 -35.45 27.32
CA THR A 658 7.23 -34.04 27.55
C THR A 658 7.81 -33.10 26.49
N PRO A 659 7.00 -32.21 25.89
CA PRO A 659 7.50 -31.24 24.92
C PRO A 659 8.41 -30.20 25.61
N MET A 660 9.28 -29.54 24.84
CA MET A 660 10.10 -28.45 25.38
C MET A 660 9.27 -27.27 25.88
N ALA A 661 8.10 -27.04 25.28
CA ALA A 661 7.14 -26.04 25.76
C ALA A 661 5.69 -26.44 25.50
N TYR A 662 4.79 -25.85 26.29
CA TYR A 662 3.35 -25.84 26.07
C TYR A 662 2.97 -24.52 25.41
N CYS A 663 2.22 -24.62 24.32
CA CYS A 663 1.84 -23.52 23.46
C CYS A 663 0.32 -23.44 23.39
N VAL A 664 -0.21 -22.23 23.54
CA VAL A 664 -1.63 -21.92 23.37
C VAL A 664 -1.76 -20.77 22.39
N THR A 665 -2.57 -20.93 21.34
CA THR A 665 -2.96 -19.84 20.46
C THR A 665 -4.46 -19.60 20.52
N VAL A 666 -4.86 -18.34 20.56
CA VAL A 666 -6.26 -17.91 20.60
C VAL A 666 -6.48 -16.72 19.66
N ASP A 667 -7.57 -16.77 18.90
CA ASP A 667 -8.02 -15.73 17.94
C ASP A 667 -9.19 -14.98 18.58
N VAL A 668 -9.04 -13.68 18.86
CA VAL A 668 -10.15 -12.89 19.43
C VAL A 668 -11.19 -12.60 18.36
N GLU A 669 -12.44 -12.98 18.60
CA GLU A 669 -13.52 -12.82 17.65
C GLU A 669 -13.86 -11.34 17.45
N ARG A 670 -13.89 -10.91 16.17
CA ARG A 670 -14.31 -9.56 15.75
C ARG A 670 -13.65 -8.44 16.56
N CYS A 671 -12.37 -8.59 16.84
CA CYS A 671 -11.60 -7.73 17.76
C CYS A 671 -11.82 -6.22 17.59
N PHE A 672 -11.91 -5.70 16.36
CA PHE A 672 -12.15 -4.28 16.13
C PHE A 672 -13.60 -3.88 16.42
N ASP A 673 -14.57 -4.73 16.16
CA ASP A 673 -15.99 -4.43 16.30
C ASP A 673 -16.44 -4.49 17.77
N THR A 674 -15.77 -5.30 18.60
CA THR A 674 -16.13 -5.55 20.00
C THR A 674 -15.45 -4.61 21.01
N ILE A 675 -14.41 -3.87 20.59
CA ILE A 675 -13.73 -2.91 21.46
C ILE A 675 -14.71 -1.86 22.00
N ARG A 676 -14.73 -1.69 23.32
CA ARG A 676 -15.62 -0.75 24.02
C ARG A 676 -15.09 0.69 23.90
N PRO A 677 -15.75 1.61 23.16
CA PRO A 677 -15.23 2.95 22.87
C PRO A 677 -14.94 3.80 24.11
N ARG A 678 -15.83 3.76 25.12
CA ARG A 678 -15.69 4.52 26.37
C ARG A 678 -14.42 4.14 27.14
N LYS A 679 -14.18 2.82 27.30
CA LYS A 679 -12.99 2.31 27.99
C LYS A 679 -11.72 2.66 27.21
N LEU A 680 -11.72 2.45 25.89
CA LEU A 680 -10.60 2.84 25.04
C LEU A 680 -10.28 4.34 25.18
N TYR A 681 -11.28 5.20 25.14
CA TYR A 681 -11.09 6.64 25.33
C TYR A 681 -10.43 6.98 26.69
N GLN A 682 -10.82 6.32 27.78
CA GLN A 682 -10.18 6.50 29.08
C GLN A 682 -8.72 6.07 29.10
N ILE A 683 -8.37 4.97 28.40
CA ILE A 683 -6.99 4.52 28.23
C ILE A 683 -6.18 5.59 27.48
N LEU A 684 -6.72 6.11 26.37
CA LEU A 684 -6.05 7.13 25.55
C LEU A 684 -5.86 8.45 26.30
N LYS A 685 -6.86 8.89 27.07
CA LYS A 685 -6.77 10.10 27.91
C LYS A 685 -5.63 10.00 28.93
N LYS A 686 -5.36 8.82 29.48
CA LYS A 686 -4.25 8.57 30.40
C LYS A 686 -2.91 8.35 29.70
N ALA A 687 -2.92 7.92 28.44
CA ALA A 687 -1.71 7.66 27.67
C ALA A 687 -1.02 8.95 27.20
N MET A 688 -1.79 9.96 26.78
CA MET A 688 -1.27 11.25 26.34
C MET A 688 -0.86 12.12 27.53
N LYS A 689 0.45 12.38 27.68
CA LYS A 689 0.99 13.11 28.83
C LYS A 689 1.12 14.60 28.59
N GLU A 690 1.64 15.00 27.43
CA GLU A 690 1.93 16.40 27.10
C GLU A 690 0.66 17.18 26.75
N ASP A 691 0.65 18.48 27.05
CA ASP A 691 -0.48 19.36 26.72
C ASP A 691 -0.50 19.77 25.25
N GLU A 692 0.67 19.81 24.62
CA GLU A 692 0.82 20.09 23.19
C GLU A 692 1.98 19.28 22.58
N TYR A 693 1.75 18.80 21.36
CA TYR A 693 2.72 18.05 20.59
C TYR A 693 3.06 18.77 19.29
N LEU A 694 4.31 18.69 18.87
CA LEU A 694 4.80 19.10 17.56
C LEU A 694 4.98 17.87 16.69
N ILE A 695 4.45 17.92 15.46
CA ILE A 695 4.64 16.91 14.42
C ILE A 695 5.61 17.47 13.39
N ARG A 696 6.87 17.05 13.51
CA ARG A 696 7.94 17.48 12.60
C ARG A 696 7.69 16.90 11.21
N LYS A 697 8.13 17.56 10.16
CA LYS A 697 8.06 17.03 8.79
C LYS A 697 9.44 17.13 8.16
N HIS A 698 10.02 16.01 7.80
CA HIS A 698 11.28 15.98 7.06
C HIS A 698 11.29 14.82 6.06
N TRP A 699 12.14 14.90 5.05
CA TRP A 699 12.28 13.86 4.04
C TRP A 699 13.62 13.15 4.19
N VAL A 700 13.60 11.83 4.02
CA VAL A 700 14.80 11.00 3.98
C VAL A 700 14.91 10.37 2.60
N GLY A 701 15.88 10.82 1.83
CA GLY A 701 16.27 10.33 0.53
C GLY A 701 17.18 9.11 0.64
N HIS A 702 16.80 8.01 -0.02
CA HIS A 702 17.66 6.83 -0.16
C HIS A 702 17.97 6.60 -1.64
N GLN A 703 19.18 6.13 -1.93
CA GLN A 703 19.53 5.64 -3.25
C GLN A 703 18.81 4.31 -3.47
N VAL A 704 17.92 4.28 -4.46
CA VAL A 704 17.29 3.03 -4.86
C VAL A 704 18.19 2.42 -5.93
N ALA A 705 18.81 1.28 -5.62
CA ALA A 705 19.40 0.44 -6.67
C ALA A 705 18.28 0.13 -7.68
N PRO A 706 18.50 0.32 -9.00
CA PRO A 706 17.50 -0.05 -9.98
C PRO A 706 17.12 -1.51 -9.73
N VAL A 707 15.86 -1.77 -9.42
CA VAL A 707 15.36 -3.13 -9.16
C VAL A 707 15.35 -3.98 -10.47
N SER A 708 15.82 -3.41 -11.58
CA SER A 708 15.63 -3.93 -12.93
C SER A 708 16.69 -3.47 -13.95
N SER A 709 17.98 -3.71 -13.68
CA SER A 709 19.01 -3.78 -14.74
C SER A 709 20.34 -4.32 -14.18
N SER A 710 20.49 -5.65 -14.16
CA SER A 710 21.81 -6.30 -14.10
C SER A 710 22.04 -7.00 -15.44
N THR A 711 22.21 -6.20 -16.48
CA THR A 711 22.89 -6.62 -17.71
C THR A 711 24.35 -6.23 -17.52
N ASP A 712 25.21 -7.24 -17.39
CA ASP A 712 26.66 -7.11 -17.47
C ASP A 712 27.04 -6.78 -18.92
N SER A 713 26.79 -5.54 -19.34
CA SER A 713 27.29 -4.98 -20.59
C SER A 713 27.43 -3.46 -20.43
N ASN A 714 28.55 -2.92 -20.89
CA ASN A 714 29.00 -1.51 -20.84
C ASN A 714 28.04 -0.51 -21.53
N GLU A 715 26.81 -0.42 -21.08
CA GLU A 715 25.90 0.68 -21.40
C GLU A 715 25.59 1.45 -20.12
N SER A 716 25.84 2.76 -20.20
CA SER A 716 25.68 3.74 -19.13
C SER A 716 24.39 3.52 -18.32
N LEU A 717 24.55 3.20 -17.03
CA LEU A 717 23.49 3.04 -16.04
C LEU A 717 22.44 4.18 -16.16
N PRO A 718 21.13 3.87 -16.25
CA PRO A 718 20.13 4.91 -16.09
C PRO A 718 20.26 5.51 -14.68
N ALA A 719 20.32 6.84 -14.62
CA ALA A 719 20.61 7.62 -13.41
C ALA A 719 19.92 7.04 -12.16
N SER A 720 20.73 6.61 -11.19
CA SER A 720 20.28 6.07 -9.90
C SER A 720 19.14 6.90 -9.32
N SER A 721 17.95 6.30 -9.20
CA SER A 721 16.76 7.07 -8.84
C SER A 721 16.74 7.25 -7.32
N PHE A 722 16.90 8.48 -6.84
CA PHE A 722 16.68 8.80 -5.43
C PHE A 722 15.18 8.75 -5.10
N PHE A 723 14.83 8.10 -3.99
CA PHE A 723 13.48 8.07 -3.44
C PHE A 723 13.44 8.79 -2.09
N PHE A 724 12.62 9.83 -2.00
CA PHE A 724 12.42 10.57 -0.75
C PHE A 724 11.17 10.06 -0.02
N LYS A 725 11.38 9.55 1.19
CA LYS A 725 10.30 9.17 2.10
C LYS A 725 10.03 10.33 3.06
N LEU A 726 8.77 10.74 3.20
CA LEU A 726 8.35 11.73 4.18
C LEU A 726 8.19 11.08 5.56
N GLU A 727 8.84 11.67 6.55
CA GLU A 727 8.75 11.25 7.95
C GLU A 727 8.11 12.34 8.79
N ARG A 728 7.33 11.89 9.77
CA ARG A 728 6.51 12.74 10.62
C ARG A 728 6.59 12.35 12.09
N PRO A 729 7.77 12.41 12.73
CA PRO A 729 7.87 12.12 14.15
C PRO A 729 7.12 13.19 14.96
N ALA A 730 6.51 12.78 16.07
CA ALA A 730 5.95 13.68 17.05
C ALA A 730 6.89 13.82 18.24
N CYS A 731 6.88 14.97 18.90
CA CYS A 731 7.60 15.26 20.14
C CYS A 731 6.79 16.28 20.97
N PRO A 732 7.14 16.52 22.24
CA PRO A 732 6.60 17.66 22.99
C PRO A 732 6.93 18.96 22.25
N SER A 733 6.01 19.93 22.21
CA SER A 733 6.25 21.17 21.45
C SER A 733 7.41 22.00 22.00
N GLY A 734 7.69 21.91 23.30
CA GLY A 734 8.82 22.58 23.96
C GLY A 734 10.20 21.96 23.71
N GLU A 735 10.28 20.75 23.13
CA GLU A 735 11.54 20.01 22.91
C GLU A 735 11.97 20.02 21.42
N LEU A 736 11.72 21.11 20.70
CA LEU A 736 12.09 21.21 19.29
C LEU A 736 13.63 21.23 19.11
N LEU A 737 14.20 20.10 18.72
CA LEU A 737 15.62 19.98 18.37
C LEU A 737 15.97 20.65 17.03
N GLY A 738 17.22 21.14 16.92
CA GLY A 738 17.81 21.53 15.64
C GLY A 738 17.71 20.42 14.59
N PHE A 739 17.69 20.76 13.31
CA PHE A 739 17.60 19.71 12.27
C PHE A 739 18.89 18.92 12.13
N ASP A 740 20.01 19.60 12.28
CA ASP A 740 21.35 19.03 12.34
C ASP A 740 21.49 18.05 13.51
N GLU A 741 21.00 18.42 14.70
CA GLU A 741 20.98 17.54 15.88
C GLU A 741 20.09 16.30 15.68
N LEU A 742 18.89 16.50 15.11
CA LEU A 742 18.01 15.39 14.77
C LEU A 742 18.62 14.47 13.70
N ALA A 743 19.31 15.05 12.73
CA ALA A 743 19.99 14.29 11.68
C ALA A 743 21.17 13.49 12.23
N ALA A 744 21.94 14.06 13.17
CA ALA A 744 23.02 13.36 13.88
C ALA A 744 22.51 12.15 14.69
N GLN A 745 21.31 12.24 15.27
CA GLN A 745 20.67 11.13 16.00
C GLN A 745 20.04 10.06 15.08
N SER A 746 20.04 10.27 13.76
CA SER A 746 19.43 9.35 12.81
C SER A 746 20.20 8.04 12.73
N LYS A 747 19.49 6.93 13.00
CA LYS A 747 20.02 5.57 12.82
C LYS A 747 20.12 5.15 11.35
N LYS A 748 19.71 6.00 10.41
CA LYS A 748 19.70 5.68 8.98
C LYS A 748 21.01 6.05 8.34
N LYS A 749 21.64 5.07 7.71
CA LYS A 749 22.87 5.25 6.93
C LYS A 749 22.54 5.53 5.47
N ASN A 750 23.50 6.10 4.74
CA ASN A 750 23.43 6.32 3.29
C ASN A 750 22.21 7.16 2.90
N SER A 751 21.92 8.20 3.67
CA SER A 751 20.66 8.95 3.57
C SER A 751 20.85 10.46 3.42
N LEU A 752 19.98 11.08 2.63
CA LEU A 752 19.91 12.54 2.48
C LEU A 752 18.70 13.07 3.23
N LEU A 753 18.92 13.89 4.25
CA LEU A 753 17.86 14.47 5.06
C LEU A 753 17.56 15.90 4.60
N VAL A 754 16.27 16.19 4.38
CA VAL A 754 15.78 17.50 3.97
C VAL A 754 14.68 17.93 4.93
N ASP A 755 14.85 19.05 5.61
CA ASP A 755 13.85 19.56 6.55
C ASP A 755 12.62 20.13 5.81
N GLY A 756 11.46 20.03 6.44
CA GLY A 756 10.23 20.68 5.98
C GLY A 756 9.97 22.03 6.59
N VAL A 757 10.65 22.38 7.69
CA VAL A 757 10.60 23.69 8.39
C VAL A 757 9.23 24.05 8.99
N LEU A 758 8.14 23.77 8.27
CA LEU A 758 6.76 24.02 8.66
C LEU A 758 6.13 22.77 9.28
N TYR A 759 6.09 22.77 10.61
CA TYR A 759 5.56 21.68 11.42
C TYR A 759 4.07 21.85 11.74
N ASP A 760 3.40 20.75 12.08
CA ASP A 760 2.04 20.81 12.61
C ASP A 760 2.09 20.78 14.13
N TYR A 761 1.18 21.49 14.80
CA TYR A 761 1.01 21.46 16.25
C TYR A 761 -0.34 20.87 16.59
N LEU A 762 -0.40 20.08 17.66
CA LEU A 762 -1.62 19.40 18.10
C LEU A 762 -1.71 19.43 19.62
N THR A 763 -2.70 20.15 20.14
CA THR A 763 -3.02 20.16 21.57
C THR A 763 -3.70 18.87 22.00
N LYS A 764 -3.48 18.46 23.24
CA LYS A 764 -4.12 17.30 23.87
C LYS A 764 -5.65 17.40 23.82
N THR A 765 -6.20 18.58 24.10
CA THR A 765 -7.65 18.84 24.02
C THR A 765 -8.20 18.55 22.63
N LYS A 766 -7.53 19.04 21.58
CA LYS A 766 -7.95 18.82 20.19
C LYS A 766 -7.83 17.34 19.80
N ALA A 767 -6.72 16.69 20.17
CA ALA A 767 -6.52 15.27 19.93
C ALA A 767 -7.61 14.41 20.57
N LEU A 768 -7.94 14.69 21.84
CA LEU A 768 -8.99 13.98 22.57
C LEU A 768 -10.38 14.24 21.99
N GLN A 769 -10.67 15.45 21.49
CA GLN A 769 -11.94 15.74 20.82
C GLN A 769 -12.08 14.92 19.53
N LEU A 770 -11.03 14.87 18.70
CA LEU A 770 -10.99 14.08 17.47
C LEU A 770 -11.12 12.58 17.77
N LEU A 771 -10.43 12.07 18.80
CA LEU A 771 -10.54 10.67 19.24
C LEU A 771 -11.95 10.34 19.72
N LYS A 772 -12.60 11.24 20.48
CA LYS A 772 -13.97 11.04 20.95
C LYS A 772 -14.95 10.94 19.78
N GLU A 773 -14.88 11.87 18.81
CA GLU A 773 -15.70 11.82 17.60
C GLU A 773 -15.41 10.55 16.78
N HIS A 774 -14.13 10.19 16.60
CA HIS A 774 -13.72 9.01 15.84
C HIS A 774 -14.22 7.69 16.45
N LEU A 775 -14.29 7.60 17.78
CA LEU A 775 -14.68 6.37 18.49
C LEU A 775 -16.18 6.25 18.74
N SER A 776 -16.90 7.37 18.88
CA SER A 776 -18.32 7.36 19.34
C SER A 776 -19.32 7.93 18.32
N SER A 777 -18.83 8.64 17.30
CA SER A 777 -19.63 9.42 16.36
C SER A 777 -19.06 9.39 14.93
N ASN A 778 -18.31 8.34 14.56
CA ASN A 778 -17.78 8.20 13.21
C ASN A 778 -18.92 7.88 12.23
N VAL A 779 -19.03 8.65 11.15
CA VAL A 779 -20.15 8.52 10.20
C VAL A 779 -19.68 7.94 8.88
N VAL A 780 -20.40 6.92 8.43
CA VAL A 780 -20.16 6.23 7.18
C VAL A 780 -21.41 6.23 6.31
N GLN A 781 -21.20 6.34 5.00
CA GLN A 781 -22.26 6.27 4.01
C GLN A 781 -22.23 4.93 3.28
N MET A 782 -23.38 4.27 3.20
CA MET A 782 -23.60 3.09 2.36
C MET A 782 -24.92 3.23 1.59
N GLU A 783 -24.87 3.03 0.27
CA GLU A 783 -26.02 3.12 -0.64
C GLU A 783 -26.85 4.42 -0.53
N GLY A 784 -26.20 5.53 -0.14
CA GLY A 784 -26.85 6.84 0.01
C GLY A 784 -27.27 7.16 1.44
N HIS A 785 -27.38 6.17 2.32
CA HIS A 785 -27.77 6.35 3.71
C HIS A 785 -26.54 6.56 4.60
N GLU A 786 -26.67 7.43 5.59
CA GLU A 786 -25.64 7.69 6.60
C GLU A 786 -25.89 6.85 7.87
N TYR A 787 -24.82 6.30 8.41
CA TYR A 787 -24.82 5.51 9.62
C TYR A 787 -23.73 6.00 10.57
N VAL A 788 -24.04 6.06 11.85
CA VAL A 788 -23.10 6.37 12.93
C VAL A 788 -22.59 5.06 13.52
N GLN A 789 -21.27 4.90 13.58
CA GLN A 789 -20.65 3.79 14.30
C GLN A 789 -20.67 4.05 15.80
N ARG A 790 -21.29 3.13 16.56
CA ARG A 790 -21.46 3.23 18.03
C ARG A 790 -20.56 2.28 18.81
N CYS A 791 -20.21 1.14 18.23
CA CYS A 791 -19.36 0.13 18.86
C CYS A 791 -18.13 -0.18 17.99
N GLY A 792 -17.04 -0.54 18.65
CA GLY A 792 -15.79 -0.88 18.00
C GLY A 792 -14.98 0.32 17.49
N ILE A 793 -13.96 0.00 16.71
CA ILE A 793 -13.08 0.96 16.05
C ILE A 793 -13.35 0.91 14.54
N PRO A 794 -13.38 2.05 13.83
CA PRO A 794 -13.58 2.08 12.39
C PRO A 794 -12.52 1.25 11.63
N GLN A 795 -12.94 0.17 10.94
CA GLN A 795 -12.04 -0.65 10.13
C GLN A 795 -11.59 0.12 8.88
N GLY A 796 -10.27 0.32 8.72
CA GLY A 796 -9.69 1.16 7.67
C GLY A 796 -9.17 2.52 8.17
N SER A 797 -9.31 2.78 9.47
CA SER A 797 -8.68 3.93 10.12
C SER A 797 -7.17 3.71 10.20
N VAL A 798 -6.39 4.77 10.00
CA VAL A 798 -4.94 4.77 10.26
C VAL A 798 -4.61 4.43 11.73
N LEU A 799 -5.59 4.61 12.63
CA LEU A 799 -5.43 4.36 14.06
C LEU A 799 -5.81 2.94 14.50
N SER A 800 -6.55 2.16 13.72
CA SER A 800 -7.23 0.95 14.22
C SER A 800 -6.27 -0.03 14.91
N THR A 801 -5.15 -0.34 14.26
CA THR A 801 -4.13 -1.25 14.81
C THR A 801 -3.50 -0.71 16.08
N THR A 802 -3.13 0.57 16.09
CA THR A 802 -2.51 1.25 17.24
C THR A 802 -3.43 1.21 18.46
N LEU A 803 -4.70 1.57 18.26
CA LEU A 803 -5.71 1.60 19.31
C LEU A 803 -6.03 0.20 19.84
N CYS A 804 -6.15 -0.79 18.96
CA CYS A 804 -6.37 -2.18 19.33
C CYS A 804 -5.20 -2.72 20.17
N ASN A 805 -3.95 -2.42 19.77
CA ASN A 805 -2.78 -2.84 20.53
C ASN A 805 -2.77 -2.25 21.95
N MET A 806 -3.05 -0.95 22.09
CA MET A 806 -3.13 -0.29 23.40
C MET A 806 -4.26 -0.84 24.28
N TYR A 807 -5.42 -1.14 23.68
CA TYR A 807 -6.58 -1.68 24.37
C TYR A 807 -6.30 -3.05 24.98
N TYR A 808 -5.81 -3.99 24.18
CA TYR A 808 -5.51 -5.33 24.65
C TYR A 808 -4.24 -5.38 25.51
N ALA A 809 -3.30 -4.44 25.37
CA ALA A 809 -2.20 -4.33 26.32
C ALA A 809 -2.73 -3.96 27.72
N HIS A 810 -3.75 -3.10 27.78
CA HIS A 810 -4.45 -2.81 29.03
C HIS A 810 -5.24 -4.02 29.55
N PHE A 811 -5.84 -4.84 28.67
CA PHE A 811 -6.45 -6.12 29.04
C PHE A 811 -5.44 -7.10 29.65
N GLU A 812 -4.29 -7.30 28.99
CA GLU A 812 -3.20 -8.15 29.48
C GLU A 812 -2.79 -7.78 30.91
N ARG A 813 -2.59 -6.49 31.18
CA ARG A 813 -2.15 -6.02 32.50
C ARG A 813 -3.22 -6.13 33.59
N ARG A 814 -4.48 -5.87 33.25
CA ARG A 814 -5.57 -5.77 34.24
C ARG A 814 -6.30 -7.08 34.48
N VAL A 815 -6.35 -7.94 33.48
CA VAL A 815 -7.08 -9.22 33.52
C VAL A 815 -6.10 -10.38 33.52
N LEU A 816 -5.34 -10.57 32.44
CA LEU A 816 -4.48 -11.77 32.29
C LEU A 816 -3.46 -11.89 33.42
N ARG A 817 -2.67 -10.84 33.66
CA ARG A 817 -1.61 -10.87 34.69
C ARG A 817 -2.13 -11.12 36.10
N LYS A 818 -3.38 -10.75 36.40
CA LYS A 818 -3.98 -10.96 37.72
C LYS A 818 -4.60 -12.35 37.89
N ARG A 819 -4.96 -13.01 36.79
CA ARG A 819 -5.66 -14.30 36.78
C ARG A 819 -4.76 -15.49 36.49
N LEU A 820 -3.58 -15.24 35.92
CA LEU A 820 -2.52 -16.21 35.85
C LEU A 820 -1.92 -16.39 37.25
N PRO A 821 -1.48 -17.62 37.62
CA PRO A 821 -0.83 -17.85 38.90
C PRO A 821 0.35 -16.89 39.09
N GLU A 822 0.70 -16.56 40.33
CA GLU A 822 1.91 -15.77 40.56
C GLU A 822 3.13 -16.55 40.06
N VAL A 823 4.06 -15.82 39.44
CA VAL A 823 5.36 -16.39 39.09
C VAL A 823 6.06 -16.66 40.41
N CYS A 824 6.57 -17.87 40.57
CA CYS A 824 7.40 -18.27 41.70
C CYS A 824 8.50 -17.22 41.96
N ASP A 825 8.52 -16.61 43.16
CA ASP A 825 9.54 -15.62 43.52
C ASP A 825 10.94 -16.25 43.41
N PRO A 826 11.85 -15.74 42.55
CA PRO A 826 13.18 -16.31 42.39
C PRO A 826 13.98 -16.40 43.70
N ALA A 827 13.61 -15.64 44.73
CA ALA A 827 14.25 -15.65 46.04
C ALA A 827 13.73 -16.74 47.01
N ILE A 828 12.58 -17.39 46.72
CA ILE A 828 11.87 -18.25 47.68
C ILE A 828 11.69 -19.69 47.16
N VAL A 829 12.03 -19.97 45.91
CA VAL A 829 11.65 -21.24 45.25
C VAL A 829 12.79 -22.27 45.30
N PRO A 830 12.50 -23.55 45.59
CA PRO A 830 13.50 -24.61 45.52
C PRO A 830 14.11 -24.70 44.13
N VAL A 831 15.36 -25.19 44.07
CA VAL A 831 16.27 -25.29 42.92
C VAL A 831 15.70 -25.99 41.65
N SER A 832 14.44 -26.43 41.63
CA SER A 832 13.82 -27.25 40.58
C SER A 832 12.82 -26.55 39.64
N CYS A 833 12.50 -25.25 39.79
CA CYS A 833 11.45 -24.59 38.97
C CYS A 833 11.97 -23.50 38.01
N CYS A 834 12.32 -23.86 36.76
CA CYS A 834 12.47 -22.89 35.66
C CYS A 834 11.10 -22.53 35.06
N GLN A 835 10.50 -21.42 35.48
CA GLN A 835 9.27 -20.89 34.86
C GLN A 835 9.63 -19.96 33.71
N HIS A 836 9.86 -20.54 32.52
CA HIS A 836 10.03 -19.76 31.30
C HIS A 836 8.67 -19.57 30.65
N GLU A 837 8.30 -18.32 30.38
CA GLU A 837 7.10 -17.97 29.64
C GLU A 837 7.30 -16.78 28.72
N GLU A 838 6.56 -16.76 27.61
CA GLU A 838 6.53 -15.65 26.68
C GLU A 838 5.10 -15.48 26.14
N LEU A 839 4.58 -14.26 26.21
CA LEU A 839 3.30 -13.89 25.60
C LEU A 839 3.55 -12.99 24.39
N LEU A 840 3.10 -13.42 23.22
CA LEU A 840 3.16 -12.67 21.98
C LEU A 840 1.75 -12.38 21.47
N ARG A 841 1.56 -11.18 20.93
CA ARG A 841 0.28 -10.81 20.32
C ARG A 841 0.46 -10.04 19.02
N TYR A 842 -0.18 -10.52 17.97
CA TYR A 842 -0.30 -9.81 16.71
C TYR A 842 -1.74 -9.34 16.54
N ILE A 843 -2.01 -8.10 16.95
CA ILE A 843 -3.35 -7.50 16.97
C ILE A 843 -4.31 -8.29 17.89
N ASP A 844 -5.02 -9.25 17.34
CA ASP A 844 -6.05 -10.11 17.93
C ASP A 844 -5.64 -11.58 18.06
N ASP A 845 -4.54 -11.98 17.45
CA ASP A 845 -3.97 -13.31 17.57
C ASP A 845 -2.98 -13.35 18.75
N PHE A 846 -3.32 -14.06 19.82
CA PHE A 846 -2.44 -14.29 20.97
C PHE A 846 -1.73 -15.64 20.82
N MET A 847 -0.47 -15.68 21.27
CA MET A 847 0.31 -16.90 21.45
C MET A 847 1.01 -16.85 22.79
N PHE A 848 0.72 -17.84 23.64
CA PHE A 848 1.36 -18.02 24.93
C PHE A 848 2.19 -19.29 24.91
N ILE A 849 3.48 -19.16 25.23
CA ILE A 849 4.43 -20.27 25.29
C ILE A 849 4.98 -20.34 26.69
N THR A 850 4.91 -21.50 27.34
CA THR A 850 5.45 -21.69 28.69
C THR A 850 5.97 -23.10 28.89
N THR A 851 6.93 -23.29 29.79
CA THR A 851 7.34 -24.64 30.20
C THR A 851 6.39 -25.25 31.24
N ASP A 852 5.48 -24.47 31.84
CA ASP A 852 4.54 -24.93 32.87
C ASP A 852 3.12 -25.20 32.31
N LEU A 853 2.72 -26.48 32.33
CA LEU A 853 1.40 -26.92 31.86
C LEU A 853 0.24 -26.26 32.63
N LYS A 854 0.39 -26.01 33.95
CA LYS A 854 -0.67 -25.40 34.76
C LYS A 854 -0.95 -23.97 34.29
N ARG A 855 0.10 -23.23 33.95
CA ARG A 855 -0.02 -21.87 33.42
C ARG A 855 -0.62 -21.86 32.02
N ALA A 856 -0.23 -22.80 31.15
CA ALA A 856 -0.80 -22.93 29.82
C ALA A 856 -2.31 -23.23 29.87
N ARG A 857 -2.75 -24.18 30.71
CA ARG A 857 -4.16 -24.49 30.96
C ARG A 857 -4.91 -23.27 31.49
N ARG A 858 -4.36 -22.59 32.50
CA ARG A 858 -5.00 -21.41 33.08
C ARG A 858 -5.11 -20.26 32.09
N PHE A 859 -4.11 -20.04 31.24
CA PHE A 859 -4.18 -19.05 30.17
C PHE A 859 -5.33 -19.37 29.20
N PHE A 860 -5.43 -20.63 28.78
CA PHE A 860 -6.51 -21.08 27.89
C PHE A 860 -7.89 -20.84 28.53
N GLU A 861 -8.09 -21.27 29.77
CA GLU A 861 -9.34 -21.07 30.52
C GLU A 861 -9.74 -19.60 30.61
N VAL A 862 -8.82 -18.73 31.03
CA VAL A 862 -9.09 -17.29 31.19
C VAL A 862 -9.48 -16.66 29.85
N MET A 863 -8.85 -17.08 28.76
CA MET A 863 -9.18 -16.60 27.42
C MET A 863 -10.51 -17.18 26.90
N TYR A 864 -10.82 -18.43 27.25
CA TYR A 864 -12.06 -19.12 26.87
C TYR A 864 -13.29 -18.56 27.59
N GLU A 865 -13.19 -18.31 28.90
CA GLU A 865 -14.23 -17.64 29.70
C GLU A 865 -14.58 -16.24 29.15
N GLY A 866 -13.62 -15.59 28.48
CA GLY A 866 -13.78 -14.26 27.92
C GLY A 866 -13.81 -13.16 28.99
N ASN A 867 -14.07 -11.94 28.54
CA ASN A 867 -14.23 -10.78 29.43
C ASN A 867 -15.17 -9.74 28.84
N GLU A 868 -16.34 -9.59 29.45
CA GLU A 868 -17.40 -8.69 29.01
C GLU A 868 -17.01 -7.21 29.10
N GLU A 869 -16.29 -6.84 30.17
CA GLU A 869 -15.79 -5.48 30.43
C GLU A 869 -14.87 -4.98 29.31
N TYR A 870 -14.22 -5.92 28.60
CA TYR A 870 -13.38 -5.65 27.45
C TYR A 870 -14.02 -6.03 26.11
N GLY A 871 -15.17 -6.72 26.09
CA GLY A 871 -15.73 -7.28 24.87
C GLY A 871 -14.80 -8.34 24.23
N CYS A 872 -14.02 -9.03 25.05
CA CYS A 872 -13.02 -10.00 24.60
C CYS A 872 -13.64 -11.41 24.65
N CYS A 873 -13.93 -11.98 23.48
CA CYS A 873 -14.39 -13.36 23.34
C CYS A 873 -13.52 -14.06 22.30
N VAL A 874 -13.18 -15.32 22.53
CA VAL A 874 -12.26 -16.07 21.65
C VAL A 874 -13.05 -16.92 20.67
N ASN A 875 -12.56 -16.97 19.43
CA ASN A 875 -13.01 -17.95 18.46
C ASN A 875 -12.45 -19.33 18.82
N VAL A 876 -13.28 -20.10 19.50
CA VAL A 876 -12.96 -21.45 19.95
C VAL A 876 -12.47 -22.29 18.77
N THR A 877 -13.15 -22.30 17.62
CA THR A 877 -12.80 -23.15 16.44
C THR A 877 -11.40 -22.94 15.88
N LYS A 878 -10.81 -21.76 16.12
CA LYS A 878 -9.45 -21.41 15.65
C LYS A 878 -8.36 -21.53 16.70
N SER A 879 -8.73 -21.72 17.96
CA SER A 879 -7.78 -21.82 19.06
C SER A 879 -7.07 -23.18 19.06
N GLN A 880 -5.76 -23.20 19.33
CA GLN A 880 -4.94 -24.41 19.30
C GLN A 880 -4.16 -24.57 20.59
N ALA A 881 -3.93 -25.82 20.99
CA ALA A 881 -3.05 -26.20 22.09
C ALA A 881 -2.35 -27.54 21.76
N ASN A 882 -1.14 -27.73 22.28
CA ASN A 882 -0.37 -28.97 22.12
C ASN A 882 -0.53 -29.94 23.32
N PHE A 883 -1.54 -29.71 24.16
CA PHE A 883 -1.88 -30.54 25.31
C PHE A 883 -3.39 -30.69 25.40
N GLU A 884 -3.85 -31.70 26.17
CA GLU A 884 -5.27 -31.94 26.38
C GLU A 884 -5.91 -30.79 27.18
N VAL A 885 -6.96 -30.23 26.60
CA VAL A 885 -7.85 -29.24 27.23
C VAL A 885 -9.17 -29.96 27.52
N ASP A 886 -9.71 -29.82 28.74
CA ASP A 886 -10.80 -30.64 29.32
C ASP A 886 -11.92 -31.14 28.37
N SER A 887 -12.49 -32.29 28.74
CA SER A 887 -13.43 -33.21 28.05
C SER A 887 -14.70 -32.62 27.39
N ARG A 888 -14.92 -31.30 27.46
CA ARG A 888 -16.03 -30.62 26.75
C ARG A 888 -15.68 -30.22 25.32
N SER A 889 -14.41 -30.35 24.91
CA SER A 889 -13.99 -30.14 23.52
C SER A 889 -13.31 -31.39 22.97
N GLU A 890 -13.93 -32.06 22.00
CA GLU A 890 -13.33 -33.16 21.23
C GLU A 890 -12.16 -32.66 20.37
N ARG A 891 -11.03 -32.31 20.99
CA ARG A 891 -9.85 -31.76 20.29
C ARG A 891 -8.63 -32.61 20.54
N THR A 892 -8.14 -33.24 19.49
CA THR A 892 -6.83 -33.89 19.48
C THR A 892 -5.73 -32.83 19.64
N PRO A 893 -4.74 -33.03 20.52
CA PRO A 893 -3.58 -32.13 20.64
C PRO A 893 -2.90 -31.91 19.29
N SER A 894 -2.62 -30.66 18.93
CA SER A 894 -1.92 -30.37 17.67
C SER A 894 -0.41 -30.56 17.86
N GLY A 895 0.22 -31.39 17.03
CA GLY A 895 1.68 -31.60 17.05
C GLY A 895 2.46 -30.33 16.71
N PHE A 896 2.03 -29.58 15.70
CA PHE A 896 2.56 -28.25 15.37
C PHE A 896 1.53 -27.17 15.71
N ILE A 897 2.00 -26.00 16.13
CA ILE A 897 1.14 -24.85 16.42
C ILE A 897 1.29 -23.80 15.32
N SER A 898 0.17 -23.41 14.71
CA SER A 898 0.19 -22.34 13.71
C SER A 898 -0.11 -20.98 14.32
N TRP A 899 0.74 -20.00 14.00
CA TRP A 899 0.53 -18.61 14.41
C TRP A 899 1.17 -17.63 13.42
N CYS A 900 0.42 -16.61 12.98
CA CYS A 900 0.88 -15.56 12.05
C CYS A 900 1.63 -16.05 10.79
N GLY A 901 1.23 -17.19 10.22
CA GLY A 901 1.86 -17.77 9.03
C GLY A 901 3.11 -18.63 9.31
N MET A 902 3.42 -18.88 10.58
CA MET A 902 4.47 -19.78 11.06
C MET A 902 3.84 -21.08 11.57
N LEU A 903 4.66 -22.13 11.61
CA LEU A 903 4.43 -23.37 12.34
C LEU A 903 5.56 -23.49 13.37
N ILE A 904 5.21 -23.67 14.63
CA ILE A 904 6.14 -23.89 15.72
C ILE A 904 6.01 -25.35 16.15
N ASP A 905 7.13 -26.03 16.24
CA ASP A 905 7.26 -27.35 16.84
C ASP A 905 7.49 -27.18 18.35
N PRO A 906 6.52 -27.46 19.22
CA PRO A 906 6.72 -27.33 20.66
C PRO A 906 7.63 -28.41 21.24
N LYS A 907 7.89 -29.49 20.49
CA LYS A 907 8.75 -30.59 20.94
C LYS A 907 10.22 -30.19 20.91
N ASP A 908 10.68 -29.62 19.80
CA ASP A 908 12.09 -29.30 19.57
C ASP A 908 12.36 -27.79 19.39
N LEU A 909 11.33 -26.94 19.60
CA LEU A 909 11.36 -25.49 19.40
C LEU A 909 11.81 -25.05 18.00
N GLN A 910 11.52 -25.87 16.99
CA GLN A 910 11.82 -25.57 15.58
C GLN A 910 10.73 -24.69 14.97
N VAL A 911 11.09 -23.86 14.00
CA VAL A 911 10.18 -22.92 13.34
C VAL A 911 10.15 -23.15 11.83
N TYR A 912 8.95 -23.33 11.30
CA TYR A 912 8.69 -23.53 9.87
C TYR A 912 7.70 -22.50 9.33
N VAL A 913 7.63 -22.37 8.01
CA VAL A 913 6.61 -21.54 7.36
C VAL A 913 5.32 -22.35 7.16
N ASN A 914 4.15 -21.78 7.46
CA ASN A 914 2.88 -22.45 7.18
C ASN A 914 2.50 -22.34 5.68
N TYR A 915 2.42 -23.48 4.99
CA TYR A 915 1.99 -23.62 3.59
C TYR A 915 0.61 -24.28 3.39
N GLU A 916 -0.12 -24.62 4.45
CA GLU A 916 -1.38 -25.39 4.41
C GLU A 916 -2.46 -24.71 3.57
N LYS A 917 -2.57 -23.38 3.68
CA LYS A 917 -3.56 -22.58 2.96
C LYS A 917 -3.15 -22.28 1.53
N LEU A 918 -2.02 -22.80 1.06
CA LEU A 918 -1.56 -22.64 -0.30
C LEU A 918 -2.22 -23.68 -1.19
N SER A 919 -2.80 -23.27 -2.31
CA SER A 919 -3.29 -24.20 -3.32
C SER A 919 -2.84 -23.73 -4.70
N SER A 920 -2.82 -24.64 -5.68
CA SER A 920 -2.43 -24.30 -7.05
C SER A 920 -3.30 -23.19 -7.65
N SER A 921 -4.61 -23.19 -7.34
CA SER A 921 -5.54 -22.14 -7.77
C SER A 921 -5.28 -20.80 -7.06
N LEU A 922 -4.92 -20.82 -5.78
CA LEU A 922 -4.51 -19.62 -5.02
C LEU A 922 -3.19 -19.04 -5.52
N LEU A 923 -2.24 -19.89 -5.86
CA LEU A 923 -0.98 -19.46 -6.47
C LEU A 923 -1.21 -18.78 -7.82
N GLN A 924 -2.06 -19.36 -8.68
CA GLN A 924 -2.38 -18.76 -9.98
C GLN A 924 -3.11 -17.42 -9.85
N SER A 925 -4.06 -17.32 -8.92
CA SER A 925 -4.81 -16.08 -8.66
C SER A 925 -3.99 -14.99 -7.98
N SER A 926 -2.96 -15.34 -7.22
CA SER A 926 -2.08 -14.38 -6.53
C SER A 926 -1.13 -13.60 -7.43
N ILE A 927 -1.05 -13.91 -8.73
CA ILE A 927 -0.07 -13.34 -9.66
C ILE A 927 -0.75 -12.29 -10.54
N PRO A 928 -0.70 -10.98 -10.24
CA PRO A 928 -1.24 -9.99 -11.17
C PRO A 928 -0.25 -9.69 -12.29
N PHE A 929 -0.77 -9.45 -13.50
CA PHE A 929 -0.01 -9.21 -14.71
C PHE A 929 -0.09 -7.75 -15.15
N ASN A 930 1.05 -7.13 -15.42
CA ASN A 930 1.10 -5.75 -15.92
C ASN A 930 1.87 -5.72 -17.24
N GLU A 931 1.15 -5.55 -18.35
CA GLU A 931 1.73 -5.53 -19.70
C GLU A 931 2.63 -4.31 -19.97
N THR A 932 2.63 -3.28 -19.11
CA THR A 932 3.41 -2.05 -19.33
C THR A 932 4.86 -2.16 -18.88
N LYS A 933 5.25 -3.24 -18.19
CA LYS A 933 6.62 -3.46 -17.71
C LYS A 933 7.38 -4.46 -18.62
N THR A 934 8.71 -4.51 -18.50
CA THR A 934 9.59 -5.47 -19.19
C THR A 934 9.30 -6.91 -18.74
N ALA A 935 9.24 -7.87 -19.67
CA ALA A 935 8.81 -9.23 -19.38
C ALA A 935 9.71 -9.95 -18.36
N GLN A 936 11.03 -9.75 -18.46
CA GLN A 936 12.02 -10.40 -17.58
C GLN A 936 11.88 -9.97 -16.12
N ASP A 937 11.79 -8.67 -15.87
CA ASP A 937 11.71 -8.12 -14.51
C ASP A 937 10.36 -8.46 -13.87
N ILE A 938 9.26 -8.38 -14.63
CA ILE A 938 7.95 -8.87 -14.16
C ILE A 938 8.09 -10.34 -13.75
N PHE A 939 8.68 -11.18 -14.59
CA PHE A 939 8.69 -12.61 -14.37
C PHE A 939 9.43 -12.98 -13.07
N VAL A 940 10.69 -12.56 -12.92
CA VAL A 940 11.50 -12.85 -11.73
C VAL A 940 10.88 -12.28 -10.47
N ASP A 941 10.41 -11.02 -10.51
CA ASP A 941 9.81 -10.39 -9.33
C ASP A 941 8.48 -11.04 -8.92
N LYS A 942 7.69 -11.56 -9.88
CA LYS A 942 6.42 -12.25 -9.58
C LYS A 942 6.61 -13.63 -8.98
N VAL A 943 7.70 -14.33 -9.34
CA VAL A 943 8.10 -15.59 -8.68
C VAL A 943 8.45 -15.31 -7.21
N ILE A 944 9.33 -14.34 -6.98
CA ILE A 944 9.94 -14.08 -5.67
C ILE A 944 9.03 -13.29 -4.71
N SER A 945 8.23 -12.35 -5.20
CA SER A 945 7.55 -11.36 -4.37
C SER A 945 6.81 -11.92 -3.15
N PRO A 946 6.07 -13.04 -3.21
CA PRO A 946 5.36 -13.57 -2.05
C PRO A 946 6.23 -14.35 -1.05
N ILE A 947 7.38 -14.86 -1.50
CA ILE A 947 8.32 -15.59 -0.63
C ILE A 947 9.39 -14.68 -0.03
N ARG A 948 9.56 -13.46 -0.55
CA ARG A 948 10.58 -12.51 -0.10
C ARG A 948 10.53 -12.20 1.40
N GLN A 949 9.34 -12.12 2.00
CA GLN A 949 9.19 -11.90 3.45
C GLN A 949 9.69 -13.08 4.29
N ARG A 950 9.89 -14.25 3.69
CA ARG A 950 10.32 -15.49 4.34
C ARG A 950 11.83 -15.67 4.30
N TRP A 951 12.58 -14.78 3.65
CA TRP A 951 14.05 -14.76 3.67
C TRP A 951 14.65 -14.31 5.02
N HIS A 952 13.82 -14.25 6.05
CA HIS A 952 14.13 -13.68 7.34
C HIS A 952 14.95 -14.66 8.19
N ALA A 953 15.83 -14.13 9.07
CA ALA A 953 16.72 -14.91 9.94
C ALA A 953 16.00 -15.98 10.78
N LEU A 954 14.75 -15.71 11.19
CA LEU A 954 13.87 -16.67 11.89
C LEU A 954 13.81 -18.08 11.27
N TYR A 955 14.01 -18.21 9.95
CA TYR A 955 13.96 -19.50 9.25
C TYR A 955 15.33 -20.05 8.83
N PHE A 956 16.41 -19.30 9.06
CA PHE A 956 17.76 -19.60 8.54
C PHE A 956 18.89 -19.39 9.57
N ASP A 957 18.56 -19.04 10.81
CA ASP A 957 19.55 -18.79 11.86
C ASP A 957 20.03 -20.13 12.48
N PRO A 958 21.31 -20.50 12.30
CA PRO A 958 21.85 -21.75 12.84
C PRO A 958 21.99 -21.75 14.38
N GLU A 959 21.91 -20.59 15.04
CA GLU A 959 21.84 -20.54 16.50
C GLU A 959 20.43 -20.89 17.02
N LEU A 960 19.40 -20.81 16.17
CA LEU A 960 18.00 -21.03 16.54
C LEU A 960 17.46 -22.38 16.02
N LEU A 961 17.86 -22.79 14.82
CA LEU A 961 17.32 -23.95 14.11
C LEU A 961 18.39 -24.99 13.84
N SER A 962 17.98 -26.26 13.78
CA SER A 962 18.84 -27.33 13.28
C SER A 962 19.11 -27.22 11.78
N ASP A 963 20.23 -27.79 11.31
CA ASP A 963 20.58 -27.80 9.88
C ASP A 963 19.46 -28.44 9.02
N ASP A 964 18.85 -29.53 9.51
CA ASP A 964 17.70 -30.17 8.87
C ASP A 964 16.50 -29.23 8.73
N SER A 965 16.17 -28.47 9.77
CA SER A 965 15.06 -27.51 9.74
C SER A 965 15.33 -26.37 8.77
N ILE A 966 16.57 -25.88 8.70
CA ILE A 966 16.99 -24.87 7.73
C ILE A 966 16.84 -25.40 6.30
N ARG A 967 17.27 -26.65 6.03
CA ARG A 967 17.13 -27.29 4.72
C ARG A 967 15.67 -27.53 4.34
N VAL A 968 14.82 -27.94 5.29
CA VAL A 968 13.38 -28.09 5.07
C VAL A 968 12.74 -26.74 4.71
N ASN A 969 13.02 -25.68 5.47
CA ASN A 969 12.52 -24.33 5.18
C ASN A 969 12.96 -23.83 3.79
N LEU A 970 14.23 -24.05 3.45
CA LEU A 970 14.80 -23.71 2.15
C LEU A 970 14.12 -24.47 1.02
N PHE A 971 14.00 -25.79 1.16
CA PHE A 971 13.38 -26.66 0.16
C PHE A 971 11.92 -26.31 -0.10
N GLN A 972 11.11 -26.15 0.95
CA GLN A 972 9.69 -25.79 0.81
C GLN A 972 9.52 -24.44 0.10
N MET A 973 10.33 -23.45 0.45
CA MET A 973 10.29 -22.13 -0.17
C MET A 973 10.66 -22.17 -1.66
N LEU A 974 11.70 -22.93 -2.02
CA LEU A 974 12.14 -23.11 -3.41
C LEU A 974 11.13 -23.93 -4.23
N LEU A 975 10.49 -24.93 -3.63
CA LEU A 975 9.44 -25.71 -4.28
C LEU A 975 8.23 -24.82 -4.63
N VAL A 976 7.84 -23.91 -3.72
CA VAL A 976 6.80 -22.90 -4.01
C VAL A 976 7.24 -21.91 -5.09
N ALA A 977 8.52 -21.49 -5.09
CA ALA A 977 9.07 -20.64 -6.14
C ALA A 977 8.99 -21.33 -7.52
N ALA A 978 9.41 -22.59 -7.60
CA ALA A 978 9.37 -23.40 -8.81
C ALA A 978 7.93 -23.65 -9.30
N HIS A 979 6.98 -23.90 -8.40
CA HIS A 979 5.56 -24.05 -8.78
C HIS A 979 4.99 -22.75 -9.36
N ARG A 980 5.32 -21.60 -8.76
CA ARG A 980 4.93 -20.29 -9.31
C ARG A 980 5.58 -19.99 -10.66
N PHE A 981 6.84 -20.38 -10.82
CA PHE A 981 7.59 -20.24 -12.06
C PHE A 981 6.89 -21.01 -13.20
N THR A 982 6.52 -22.27 -12.99
CA THR A 982 5.80 -23.05 -14.02
C THR A 982 4.40 -22.49 -14.31
N ILE A 983 3.67 -22.03 -13.29
CA ILE A 983 2.38 -21.34 -13.48
C ILE A 983 2.55 -20.09 -14.35
N LEU A 984 3.59 -19.28 -14.12
CA LEU A 984 3.86 -18.09 -14.92
C LEU A 984 4.13 -18.44 -16.37
N ILE A 985 4.95 -19.46 -16.65
CA ILE A 985 5.23 -19.94 -18.02
C ILE A 985 3.95 -20.37 -18.75
N ASP A 986 2.98 -20.95 -18.04
CA ASP A 986 1.69 -21.34 -18.61
C ASP A 986 0.72 -20.16 -18.81
N VAL A 987 0.84 -19.09 -18.01
CA VAL A 987 -0.07 -17.93 -18.04
C VAL A 987 0.41 -16.82 -18.97
N LEU A 988 1.70 -16.78 -19.32
CA LEU A 988 2.26 -15.77 -20.23
C LEU A 988 1.67 -15.91 -21.64
N PRO A 989 0.98 -14.89 -22.17
CA PRO A 989 0.33 -15.00 -23.48
C PRO A 989 1.21 -14.61 -24.68
N PHE A 990 2.41 -14.05 -24.47
CA PHE A 990 3.14 -13.28 -25.50
C PHE A 990 4.65 -13.50 -25.61
N VAL A 991 5.22 -14.46 -24.87
CA VAL A 991 6.64 -14.78 -25.06
C VAL A 991 6.69 -15.97 -26.01
N ASN A 992 7.27 -15.80 -27.21
CA ASN A 992 7.86 -16.93 -27.93
C ASN A 992 8.62 -17.71 -26.86
N ARG A 993 8.19 -18.93 -26.54
CA ARG A 993 8.61 -19.71 -25.37
C ARG A 993 10.09 -20.07 -25.47
N ASP A 994 10.93 -19.07 -25.28
CA ASP A 994 12.37 -19.18 -25.32
C ASP A 994 12.80 -19.80 -23.99
N MET A 995 13.21 -21.07 -24.04
CA MET A 995 13.66 -21.79 -22.86
C MET A 995 14.94 -21.18 -22.29
N ASN A 996 15.78 -20.54 -23.10
CA ASN A 996 16.96 -19.83 -22.61
C ASN A 996 16.56 -18.61 -21.77
N PHE A 997 15.52 -17.89 -22.19
CA PHE A 997 14.95 -16.81 -21.38
C PHE A 997 14.47 -17.31 -20.01
N PHE A 998 13.74 -18.42 -19.97
CA PHE A 998 13.24 -18.99 -18.71
C PHE A 998 14.36 -19.56 -17.83
N HIS A 999 15.36 -20.20 -18.43
CA HIS A 999 16.57 -20.67 -17.77
C HIS A 999 17.30 -19.49 -17.08
N ASN A 1000 17.55 -18.41 -17.82
CA ASN A 1000 18.16 -17.19 -17.27
C ASN A 1000 17.31 -16.56 -16.16
N CYS A 1001 15.98 -16.62 -16.26
CA CYS A 1001 15.09 -16.16 -15.19
C CYS A 1001 15.23 -17.01 -13.93
N MET A 1002 15.35 -18.34 -14.05
CA MET A 1002 15.57 -19.25 -12.91
C MET A 1002 16.88 -18.93 -12.19
N LEU A 1003 17.99 -18.81 -12.93
CA LEU A 1003 19.30 -18.46 -12.35
C LEU A 1003 19.25 -17.10 -11.63
N ARG A 1004 18.56 -16.11 -12.21
CA ARG A 1004 18.31 -14.82 -11.56
C ARG A 1004 17.45 -14.95 -10.29
N VAL A 1005 16.48 -15.87 -10.26
CA VAL A 1005 15.70 -16.14 -9.05
C VAL A 1005 16.60 -16.67 -7.94
N LEU A 1006 17.41 -17.68 -8.22
CA LEU A 1006 18.35 -18.25 -7.24
C LEU A 1006 19.35 -17.20 -6.74
N LYS A 1007 19.97 -16.43 -7.64
CA LYS A 1007 20.89 -15.33 -7.28
C LYS A 1007 20.23 -14.27 -6.38
N LYS A 1008 18.99 -13.85 -6.68
CA LYS A 1008 18.24 -12.90 -5.83
C LYS A 1008 17.91 -13.50 -4.47
N MET A 1009 17.53 -14.78 -4.40
CA MET A 1009 17.26 -15.48 -3.15
C MET A 1009 18.51 -15.59 -2.27
N THR A 1010 19.65 -16.01 -2.82
CA THR A 1010 20.93 -16.09 -2.10
C THR A 1010 21.29 -14.73 -1.48
N LYS A 1011 21.30 -13.66 -2.29
CA LYS A 1011 21.59 -12.30 -1.80
C LYS A 1011 20.60 -11.85 -0.73
N GLY A 1012 19.32 -12.13 -0.93
CA GLY A 1012 18.24 -11.77 -0.03
C GLY A 1012 18.36 -12.45 1.34
N ILE A 1013 18.50 -13.77 1.36
CA ILE A 1013 18.62 -14.55 2.59
C ILE A 1013 19.90 -14.16 3.33
N HIS A 1014 21.04 -14.09 2.65
CA HIS A 1014 22.31 -13.70 3.27
C HIS A 1014 22.24 -12.31 3.91
N HIS A 1015 21.67 -11.33 3.20
CA HIS A 1015 21.53 -9.96 3.72
C HIS A 1015 20.63 -9.90 4.96
N ASN A 1016 19.45 -10.55 4.93
CA ASN A 1016 18.52 -10.54 6.06
C ASN A 1016 19.05 -11.35 7.26
N LEU A 1017 19.79 -12.45 7.01
CA LEU A 1017 20.45 -13.20 8.07
C LEU A 1017 21.51 -12.33 8.78
N LYS A 1018 22.34 -11.62 8.01
CA LYS A 1018 23.33 -10.67 8.57
C LYS A 1018 22.66 -9.60 9.42
N LEU A 1019 21.60 -8.96 8.89
CA LEU A 1019 20.83 -7.96 9.64
C LEU A 1019 20.19 -8.53 10.92
N GLY A 1020 19.64 -9.74 10.85
CA GLY A 1020 19.03 -10.41 11.99
C GLY A 1020 20.04 -10.66 13.12
N LEU A 1021 21.18 -11.25 12.78
CA LEU A 1021 22.28 -11.54 13.72
C LEU A 1021 22.85 -10.27 14.35
N ASP A 1022 23.04 -9.21 13.56
CA ASP A 1022 23.51 -7.91 14.06
C ASP A 1022 22.49 -7.26 15.02
N SER A 1023 21.19 -7.47 14.79
CA SER A 1023 20.12 -6.88 15.60
C SER A 1023 19.82 -7.61 16.92
N ALA A 1024 20.21 -8.88 17.05
CA ALA A 1024 19.94 -9.72 18.21
C ALA A 1024 21.12 -9.74 19.23
N CYS A 1025 22.27 -9.18 18.88
CA CYS A 1025 23.45 -9.16 19.74
C CYS A 1025 23.35 -8.01 20.76
N THR A 1026 22.96 -8.32 22.00
CA THR A 1026 23.13 -7.42 23.15
C THR A 1026 24.62 -7.30 23.50
N LYS A 1027 25.08 -6.08 23.83
CA LYS A 1027 26.49 -5.61 23.94
C LYS A 1027 27.42 -6.34 24.94
N THR A 1028 27.15 -7.56 25.41
CA THR A 1028 27.81 -8.11 26.61
C THR A 1028 28.53 -9.46 26.47
N ARG A 1029 28.81 -9.97 25.26
CA ARG A 1029 29.71 -11.14 25.13
C ARG A 1029 30.66 -10.99 23.94
N GLU A 1030 31.95 -11.19 24.20
CA GLU A 1030 32.96 -11.38 23.18
C GLU A 1030 32.60 -12.56 22.26
N PRO A 1031 32.85 -12.46 20.95
CA PRO A 1031 32.45 -13.46 19.99
C PRO A 1031 33.39 -14.68 20.04
N ARG A 1032 33.08 -15.68 20.88
CA ARG A 1032 33.66 -17.02 20.73
C ARG A 1032 33.14 -17.66 19.44
N ASN A 1033 34.05 -17.92 18.50
CA ASN A 1033 33.91 -18.73 17.27
C ASN A 1033 32.47 -18.83 16.70
N ARG A 1034 31.97 -17.73 16.12
CA ARG A 1034 30.76 -17.78 15.29
C ARG A 1034 31.12 -18.29 13.89
N SER A 1035 30.64 -19.47 13.54
CA SER A 1035 30.59 -19.93 12.15
C SER A 1035 29.63 -19.05 11.34
N LYS A 1036 30.07 -17.86 10.91
CA LYS A 1036 29.33 -17.04 9.95
C LYS A 1036 29.21 -17.86 8.67
N LEU A 1037 27.99 -18.28 8.31
CA LEU A 1037 27.74 -18.88 7.01
C LEU A 1037 28.22 -17.87 5.96
N THR A 1038 29.29 -18.22 5.23
CA THR A 1038 29.84 -17.37 4.18
C THR A 1038 28.79 -17.20 3.07
N TYR A 1039 28.86 -16.10 2.33
CA TYR A 1039 27.97 -15.92 1.17
C TYR A 1039 28.08 -17.12 0.20
N GLU A 1040 29.28 -17.67 0.02
CA GLU A 1040 29.51 -18.86 -0.81
C GLU A 1040 28.86 -20.12 -0.22
N GLY A 1041 28.94 -20.37 1.09
CA GLY A 1041 28.23 -21.50 1.71
C GLY A 1041 26.70 -21.39 1.58
N MET A 1042 26.14 -20.18 1.74
CA MET A 1042 24.71 -19.93 1.50
C MET A 1042 24.33 -20.13 0.03
N LYS A 1043 25.20 -19.68 -0.89
CA LYS A 1043 25.01 -19.87 -2.33
C LYS A 1043 25.00 -21.35 -2.67
N GLU A 1044 25.93 -22.12 -2.15
CA GLU A 1044 26.00 -23.56 -2.33
C GLU A 1044 24.70 -24.26 -1.92
N GLN A 1045 24.20 -23.99 -0.72
CA GLN A 1045 22.96 -24.58 -0.23
C GLN A 1045 21.74 -24.15 -1.08
N VAL A 1046 21.58 -22.85 -1.35
CA VAL A 1046 20.44 -22.32 -2.12
C VAL A 1046 20.42 -22.87 -3.54
N TRP A 1047 21.58 -22.97 -4.19
CA TRP A 1047 21.67 -23.45 -5.57
C TRP A 1047 21.48 -24.97 -5.65
N THR A 1048 22.08 -25.74 -4.75
CA THR A 1048 21.93 -27.21 -4.73
C THR A 1048 20.48 -27.63 -4.47
N VAL A 1049 19.85 -27.08 -3.43
CA VAL A 1049 18.44 -27.34 -3.11
C VAL A 1049 17.52 -26.72 -4.17
N GLY A 1050 17.88 -25.56 -4.71
CA GLY A 1050 17.12 -24.85 -5.72
C GLY A 1050 17.01 -25.62 -7.02
N LEU A 1051 18.13 -25.99 -7.62
CA LEU A 1051 18.17 -26.76 -8.86
C LEU A 1051 17.39 -28.07 -8.69
N PHE A 1052 17.54 -28.76 -7.56
CA PHE A 1052 16.75 -29.96 -7.25
C PHE A 1052 15.24 -29.70 -7.22
N ALA A 1053 14.78 -28.67 -6.51
CA ALA A 1053 13.36 -28.32 -6.44
C ALA A 1053 12.79 -27.90 -7.81
N PHE A 1054 13.54 -27.15 -8.60
CA PHE A 1054 13.14 -26.75 -9.96
C PHE A 1054 13.05 -27.95 -10.89
N CYS A 1055 14.03 -28.87 -10.88
CA CYS A 1055 13.96 -30.13 -11.64
C CYS A 1055 12.69 -30.90 -11.31
N LEU A 1056 12.43 -31.17 -10.02
CA LEU A 1056 11.27 -31.95 -9.58
C LEU A 1056 9.94 -31.37 -10.10
N VAL A 1057 9.76 -30.06 -9.99
CA VAL A 1057 8.52 -29.37 -10.41
C VAL A 1057 8.37 -29.38 -11.92
N ILE A 1058 9.44 -29.14 -12.66
CA ILE A 1058 9.42 -29.10 -14.13
C ILE A 1058 9.22 -30.52 -14.70
N GLU A 1059 9.84 -31.55 -14.11
CA GLU A 1059 9.64 -32.95 -14.50
C GLU A 1059 8.18 -33.40 -14.36
N SER A 1060 7.53 -33.08 -13.25
CA SER A 1060 6.09 -33.32 -13.08
C SER A 1060 5.27 -32.56 -14.12
N LYS A 1061 5.65 -31.32 -14.43
CA LYS A 1061 4.96 -30.55 -15.46
C LYS A 1061 5.11 -31.14 -16.85
N ARG A 1062 6.30 -31.62 -17.21
CA ARG A 1062 6.54 -32.38 -18.45
C ARG A 1062 5.68 -33.64 -18.49
N GLY A 1063 5.62 -34.40 -17.39
CA GLY A 1063 4.80 -35.61 -17.28
C GLY A 1063 3.30 -35.37 -17.51
N GLN A 1064 2.75 -34.29 -16.95
CA GLN A 1064 1.35 -33.90 -17.13
C GLN A 1064 0.98 -33.57 -18.59
N VAL A 1065 1.92 -33.04 -19.37
CA VAL A 1065 1.71 -32.76 -20.80
C VAL A 1065 1.67 -34.06 -21.62
N LYS A 1066 2.36 -35.12 -21.18
CA LYS A 1066 2.39 -36.43 -21.84
C LYS A 1066 1.10 -37.24 -21.62
N GLY A 1067 0.47 -37.13 -20.45
CA GLY A 1067 -0.73 -37.91 -20.08
C GLY A 1067 -2.07 -37.37 -20.60
N SER A 1068 -2.13 -36.17 -21.19
CA SER A 1068 -3.35 -35.59 -21.76
C SER A 1068 -3.58 -36.05 -23.20
N SER A 1069 -3.67 -37.36 -23.45
CA SER A 1069 -3.70 -37.94 -24.81
C SER A 1069 -5.02 -37.65 -25.57
N ALA A 1070 -5.09 -36.52 -26.29
CA ALA A 1070 -6.12 -36.30 -27.33
C ALA A 1070 -5.76 -35.27 -28.44
N GLY A 1071 -4.54 -34.70 -28.51
CA GLY A 1071 -4.21 -33.68 -29.51
C GLY A 1071 -2.80 -33.80 -30.11
N TYR A 1072 -2.63 -34.61 -31.17
CA TYR A 1072 -1.36 -34.75 -31.87
C TYR A 1072 -0.89 -33.41 -32.49
N GLY A 1073 0.31 -32.95 -32.12
CA GLY A 1073 0.97 -31.75 -32.66
C GLY A 1073 1.37 -30.70 -31.62
N LYS A 1074 0.41 -30.06 -30.94
CA LYS A 1074 0.70 -28.91 -30.05
C LYS A 1074 1.24 -29.31 -28.67
N GLU A 1075 0.84 -30.47 -28.17
CA GLU A 1075 1.28 -30.98 -26.87
C GLU A 1075 2.68 -31.60 -26.92
N GLN A 1076 3.05 -32.21 -28.05
CA GLN A 1076 4.40 -32.72 -28.30
C GLN A 1076 5.45 -31.60 -28.34
N CYS A 1077 5.14 -30.46 -28.98
CA CYS A 1077 5.99 -29.27 -28.92
C CYS A 1077 6.17 -28.77 -27.48
N ARG A 1078 5.09 -28.72 -26.68
CA ARG A 1078 5.17 -28.29 -25.27
C ARG A 1078 5.97 -29.26 -24.42
N TRP A 1079 5.89 -30.56 -24.68
CA TRP A 1079 6.72 -31.55 -24.00
C TRP A 1079 8.21 -31.31 -24.29
N LEU A 1080 8.57 -31.09 -25.55
CA LEU A 1080 9.95 -30.84 -25.97
C LEU A 1080 10.50 -29.52 -25.39
N GLU A 1081 9.68 -28.47 -25.28
CA GLU A 1081 10.03 -27.23 -24.60
C GLU A 1081 10.44 -27.48 -23.13
N TRP A 1082 9.62 -28.23 -22.38
CA TRP A 1082 9.94 -28.56 -20.99
C TRP A 1082 11.16 -29.48 -20.87
N GLN A 1083 11.38 -30.38 -21.85
CA GLN A 1083 12.59 -31.21 -21.90
C GLN A 1083 13.85 -30.35 -22.08
N LYS A 1084 13.85 -29.42 -23.03
CA LYS A 1084 14.98 -28.50 -23.25
C LYS A 1084 15.35 -27.72 -21.99
N LEU A 1085 14.34 -27.23 -21.27
CA LEU A 1085 14.58 -26.53 -20.00
C LEU A 1085 15.16 -27.46 -18.94
N LEU A 1086 14.70 -28.71 -18.84
CA LEU A 1086 15.26 -29.70 -17.91
C LEU A 1086 16.72 -30.03 -18.24
N ASP A 1087 17.03 -30.20 -19.53
CA ASP A 1087 18.40 -30.49 -19.96
C ASP A 1087 19.34 -29.35 -19.55
N SER A 1088 18.94 -28.08 -19.74
CA SER A 1088 19.72 -26.92 -19.27
C SER A 1088 19.94 -26.91 -17.75
N ILE A 1089 18.91 -27.25 -16.96
CA ILE A 1089 19.02 -27.28 -15.50
C ILE A 1089 19.92 -28.45 -15.04
N GLN A 1090 19.89 -29.58 -15.74
CA GLN A 1090 20.72 -30.73 -15.43
C GLN A 1090 22.20 -30.44 -15.72
N VAL A 1091 22.51 -29.72 -16.80
CA VAL A 1091 23.87 -29.22 -17.08
C VAL A 1091 24.36 -28.33 -15.93
N GLU A 1092 23.59 -27.32 -15.54
CA GLU A 1092 23.92 -26.45 -14.40
C GLU A 1092 24.13 -27.24 -13.10
N ARG A 1093 23.34 -28.28 -12.86
CA ARG A 1093 23.47 -29.14 -11.67
C ARG A 1093 24.78 -29.93 -11.68
N GLU A 1094 25.21 -30.45 -12.82
CA GLU A 1094 26.48 -31.16 -12.93
C GLU A 1094 27.67 -30.18 -12.84
N GLU A 1095 27.60 -29.01 -13.48
CA GLU A 1095 28.61 -27.96 -13.34
C GLU A 1095 28.77 -27.50 -11.88
N PHE A 1096 27.65 -27.28 -11.18
CA PHE A 1096 27.66 -26.87 -9.79
C PHE A 1096 28.20 -27.96 -8.85
N LYS A 1097 27.91 -29.24 -9.12
CA LYS A 1097 28.50 -30.37 -8.39
C LYS A 1097 30.02 -30.46 -8.59
N VAL A 1098 30.52 -30.16 -9.78
CA VAL A 1098 31.97 -30.15 -10.08
C VAL A 1098 32.64 -29.00 -9.34
N CYS A 1099 32.07 -27.80 -9.37
CA CYS A 1099 32.60 -26.65 -8.62
C CYS A 1099 32.59 -26.87 -7.10
N ALA A 1100 31.53 -27.47 -6.54
CA ALA A 1100 31.42 -27.74 -5.10
C ALA A 1100 32.48 -28.74 -4.60
N LYS A 1101 32.88 -29.71 -5.43
CA LYS A 1101 33.97 -30.66 -5.09
C LYS A 1101 35.36 -30.00 -5.00
N CYS A 1102 35.59 -28.87 -5.69
CA CYS A 1102 36.88 -28.16 -5.67
C CYS A 1102 37.06 -27.27 -4.43
N THR A 1103 35.97 -26.89 -3.76
CA THR A 1103 35.96 -26.19 -2.47
C THR A 1103 35.88 -27.23 -1.35
N GLN A 1104 36.96 -27.44 -0.59
CA GLN A 1104 37.01 -28.45 0.49
C GLN A 1104 35.91 -28.23 1.56
N SER A 1105 34.75 -28.87 1.40
CA SER A 1105 33.67 -28.94 2.39
C SER A 1105 32.66 -30.05 2.04
N THR A 1106 32.84 -31.22 2.67
CA THR A 1106 31.84 -32.26 2.97
C THR A 1106 31.20 -33.11 1.84
N VAL A 1107 31.00 -34.38 2.21
CA VAL A 1107 30.36 -35.52 1.51
C VAL A 1107 29.17 -35.14 0.63
N PRO A 1108 28.96 -35.75 -0.56
CA PRO A 1108 27.79 -35.50 -1.40
C PRO A 1108 26.49 -35.75 -0.63
N PHE A 1109 25.78 -34.67 -0.29
CA PHE A 1109 24.50 -34.72 0.40
C PHE A 1109 23.41 -35.30 -0.52
N SER A 1110 22.86 -36.47 -0.19
CA SER A 1110 21.61 -36.93 -0.81
C SER A 1110 20.47 -36.02 -0.37
N LEU A 1111 19.74 -35.43 -1.32
CA LEU A 1111 18.55 -34.61 -1.06
C LEU A 1111 17.26 -35.44 -1.06
N GLU A 1112 17.34 -36.76 -1.27
CA GLU A 1112 16.17 -37.63 -1.42
C GLU A 1112 15.35 -37.75 -0.14
N TRP A 1113 15.99 -37.63 1.03
CA TRP A 1113 15.29 -37.64 2.32
C TRP A 1113 14.24 -36.52 2.43
N LEU A 1114 14.46 -35.36 1.77
CA LEU A 1114 13.49 -34.26 1.75
C LEU A 1114 12.16 -34.66 1.09
N LEU A 1115 12.16 -35.67 0.21
CA LEU A 1115 10.95 -36.19 -0.42
C LEU A 1115 10.14 -37.11 0.49
N GLN A 1116 10.83 -37.76 1.45
CA GLN A 1116 10.24 -38.70 2.41
C GLN A 1116 9.91 -38.02 3.75
N ASP A 1117 10.48 -36.84 4.01
CA ASP A 1117 10.23 -36.06 5.22
C ASP A 1117 8.76 -35.63 5.34
N ARG A 1118 8.13 -36.03 6.44
CA ARG A 1118 6.72 -35.75 6.72
C ARG A 1118 6.41 -34.25 6.76
N ARG A 1119 7.36 -33.40 7.16
CA ARG A 1119 7.22 -31.93 7.20
C ARG A 1119 6.98 -31.37 5.80
N ASN A 1120 7.49 -32.02 4.75
CA ASN A 1120 7.32 -31.60 3.36
C ASN A 1120 6.04 -32.12 2.71
N ALA A 1121 5.28 -33.00 3.37
CA ALA A 1121 4.11 -33.66 2.80
C ALA A 1121 3.06 -32.67 2.27
N CYS A 1122 2.82 -31.55 2.96
CA CYS A 1122 1.86 -30.54 2.52
C CYS A 1122 2.25 -29.90 1.19
N VAL A 1123 3.50 -29.43 1.05
CA VAL A 1123 3.97 -28.76 -0.16
C VAL A 1123 4.13 -29.76 -1.31
N LEU A 1124 4.58 -30.99 -1.01
CA LEU A 1124 4.68 -32.07 -1.99
C LEU A 1124 3.31 -32.54 -2.48
N LYS A 1125 2.27 -32.58 -1.63
CA LYS A 1125 0.89 -32.90 -2.03
C LYS A 1125 0.36 -31.88 -3.05
N GLN A 1126 0.64 -30.60 -2.86
CA GLN A 1126 0.23 -29.54 -3.80
C GLN A 1126 0.92 -29.68 -5.17
N TYR A 1127 2.14 -30.22 -5.19
CA TYR A 1127 2.87 -30.58 -6.40
C TYR A 1127 2.34 -31.86 -7.06
N LYS A 1128 1.96 -32.89 -6.27
CA LYS A 1128 1.42 -34.19 -6.75
C LYS A 1128 -0.05 -34.16 -7.14
N GLN A 1129 -0.86 -33.21 -6.67
CA GLN A 1129 -2.31 -33.08 -6.94
C GLN A 1129 -2.71 -32.84 -8.42
N ARG A 1130 -1.78 -32.97 -9.37
CA ARG A 1130 -2.06 -33.04 -10.81
C ARG A 1130 -1.65 -34.37 -11.46
N GLY A 1131 -1.21 -35.36 -10.67
CA GLY A 1131 -0.75 -36.67 -11.13
C GLY A 1131 -1.55 -37.87 -10.63
N LEU A 1132 -2.63 -37.66 -9.86
CA LEU A 1132 -3.58 -38.72 -9.48
C LEU A 1132 -5.01 -38.15 -9.53
N ALA A 1133 -5.60 -38.25 -10.71
CA ALA A 1133 -6.99 -38.57 -10.97
C ALA A 1133 -6.99 -39.42 -12.26
#